data_AF-A0A957XL04-F1
#
_entry.id   AF-A0A957XL04-F1
#
_cell.length_a   1.000
_cell.length_b   1.000
_cell.length_c   1.000
_cell.angle_alpha   90.00
_cell.angle_beta   90.00
_cell.angle_gamma   90.00
#
_symmetry.space_group_name_H-M   'P 1'
#
loop_
_entity.id
_entity.type
_entity.pdbx_description
1 polymer ?
#
loop_
_entity_poly.entity_id
_entity_poly.type
_entity_poly.pdbx_seq_one_letter_code
_entity_poly.pdbx_strand_id
1 'polypeptide(L)'
;MSYNTSRMTLYAILSAIEEDLRKLVLNYLDHLAPETLLGSDLYLKAINRLTKDLGVILDEVSLEHLLTYIDFGDLYITLNSSRKFLPKETGDCIKTFTPKFQKLVPIRNRVAHSRPLNFDDFSITLDTAEELTKNKCILWNSLQNTLIQLSQNPSFVLGLVLPTYDDIEDNNILYNLPIPDFDETGFLGRKKQVDNLIKLCLGPYPVITIVGEGGIGKTALALKVAYEILDLPSCPFDAIVWTSSKTTKLTPQEVIRIEGAIRDSLGVFQHMAYQLSGIDSENNPLEDVLEYLREFNILLILDNLETVLDERIRSFLEQLPMGSKVLITSRIGFGAFEYPFKLKSMDQRDAVELMRILSRVRGVDHLFTMPDRKLASYCKRMKRNPGFIKWFVSAVQTGIRPEEVLSQSNIFLEFCMSNVYDYLSKGARKVIRSMLCLPGQHSQAELSFLTNLEALELQRIIHEVLRTNMVIMSSKPVGSSFESRYELSDLARQYLSRHHPVASEEYEPLRKRKRQLVAAGEQIQAEQRTRTNPFSFYSLEMRSKSDLIVAKYLLDALREAKRSDFDIAEDLITEAKRLAPEYFEVHRVEAVIRTQQKNYSAAQSAYEAAVELEPRSAPLRKWYGEFLIRYMNDLEAALGQLQEASSITPAVPEIELETARVYLYMSEFDKAINTLNEVISKPDLSSILQRKAYDLLIQCFLRRAEYWYSKYDKTQVLNDLCQLKNIYEQCPLILVDTIMREKLEKAGRLARVCSNVSQDRQIKDQTNDLADYLLYQANEVVQTKTAQLQGIIKNLKPTYGFIANDFGEDYFFHRNSITKHSDWDLLQEGDCVTFYQGDNQSRQWAIHIKIID
;
A
#
# COMPACT_ATOMS: atom_id res chain seq x y z
N MET A 1 0.26 16.01 -45.28
CA MET A 1 0.46 14.91 -44.32
C MET A 1 1.10 13.75 -45.06
N SER A 2 2.21 13.15 -44.57
CA SER A 2 2.75 11.92 -45.19
C SER A 2 2.00 10.72 -44.62
N TYR A 3 1.13 10.11 -45.42
CA TYR A 3 0.48 8.86 -45.04
C TYR A 3 1.52 7.74 -44.89
N ASN A 4 1.25 6.79 -43.99
CA ASN A 4 2.13 5.64 -43.79
C ASN A 4 2.18 4.77 -45.06
N THR A 5 3.36 4.29 -45.45
CA THR A 5 3.58 3.39 -46.58
C THR A 5 2.60 2.21 -46.59
N SER A 6 2.33 1.60 -45.42
CA SER A 6 1.38 0.46 -45.34
C SER A 6 -0.04 0.83 -45.79
N ARG A 7 -0.54 2.00 -45.39
CA ARG A 7 -1.87 2.50 -45.78
C ARG A 7 -1.91 2.81 -47.28
N MET A 8 -0.87 3.45 -47.81
CA MET A 8 -0.81 3.78 -49.23
C MET A 8 -0.67 2.54 -50.12
N THR A 9 0.03 1.50 -49.65
CA THR A 9 0.07 0.20 -50.31
C THR A 9 -1.30 -0.47 -50.33
N LEU A 10 -2.03 -0.45 -49.21
CA LEU A 10 -3.41 -0.96 -49.19
C LEU A 10 -4.31 -0.18 -50.14
N TYR A 11 -4.19 1.15 -50.16
CA TYR A 11 -4.93 2.01 -51.07
C TYR A 11 -4.65 1.66 -52.54
N ALA A 12 -3.37 1.51 -52.91
CA ALA A 12 -2.99 1.15 -54.28
C ALA A 12 -3.61 -0.18 -54.71
N ILE A 13 -3.51 -1.22 -53.86
CA ILE A 13 -4.05 -2.55 -54.15
C ILE A 13 -5.58 -2.51 -54.25
N LEU A 14 -6.26 -1.89 -53.28
CA LEU A 14 -7.72 -1.81 -53.25
C LEU A 14 -8.26 -0.99 -54.41
N SER A 15 -7.63 0.14 -54.75
CA SER A 15 -8.02 0.96 -55.90
C SER A 15 -7.85 0.22 -57.22
N ALA A 16 -6.79 -0.58 -57.35
CA ALA A 16 -6.57 -1.40 -58.54
C ALA A 16 -7.63 -2.51 -58.70
N ILE A 17 -8.04 -3.15 -57.60
CA ILE A 17 -9.18 -4.09 -57.60
C ILE A 17 -10.48 -3.36 -58.00
N GLU A 18 -10.71 -2.18 -57.43
CA GLU A 18 -11.89 -1.35 -57.70
C GLU A 18 -11.95 -0.94 -59.18
N GLU A 19 -10.81 -0.56 -59.77
CA GLU A 19 -10.68 -0.22 -61.20
C GLU A 19 -10.96 -1.43 -62.11
N ASP A 20 -10.40 -2.61 -61.80
CA ASP A 20 -10.67 -3.83 -62.56
C ASP A 20 -12.16 -4.24 -62.46
N LEU A 21 -12.80 -4.08 -61.30
CA LEU A 21 -14.25 -4.29 -61.14
C LEU A 21 -15.07 -3.30 -61.98
N ARG A 22 -14.72 -2.01 -61.99
CA ARG A 22 -15.38 -1.01 -62.85
C ARG A 22 -15.23 -1.37 -64.33
N LYS A 23 -14.03 -1.77 -64.77
CA LYS A 23 -13.78 -2.23 -66.14
C LYS A 23 -14.62 -3.46 -66.51
N LEU A 24 -14.86 -4.38 -65.57
CA LEU A 24 -15.75 -5.51 -65.80
C LEU A 24 -17.21 -5.08 -66.00
N VAL A 25 -17.68 -4.10 -65.22
CA VAL A 25 -19.03 -3.55 -65.41
C VAL A 25 -19.13 -2.89 -66.79
N LEU A 26 -18.17 -2.04 -67.17
CA LEU A 26 -18.17 -1.38 -68.48
C LEU A 26 -18.09 -2.38 -69.64
N ASN A 27 -17.18 -3.35 -69.58
CA ASN A 27 -16.97 -4.28 -70.70
C ASN A 27 -18.18 -5.17 -70.99
N TYR A 28 -18.97 -5.53 -69.97
CA TYR A 28 -20.07 -6.49 -70.12
C TYR A 28 -21.46 -5.88 -69.98
N LEU A 29 -21.62 -4.72 -69.33
CA LEU A 29 -22.94 -4.20 -68.92
C LEU A 29 -23.22 -2.78 -69.44
N ASP A 30 -22.30 -2.14 -70.18
CA ASP A 30 -22.47 -0.79 -70.74
C ASP A 30 -23.64 -0.64 -71.73
N HIS A 31 -24.12 -1.76 -72.29
CA HIS A 31 -25.28 -1.79 -73.17
C HIS A 31 -26.64 -1.65 -72.42
N LEU A 32 -26.64 -1.70 -71.08
CA LEU A 32 -27.83 -1.53 -70.24
C LEU A 32 -27.96 -0.08 -69.76
N ALA A 33 -29.19 0.42 -69.63
CA ALA A 33 -29.41 1.77 -69.09
C ALA A 33 -28.89 1.87 -67.64
N PRO A 34 -28.12 2.91 -67.27
CA PRO A 34 -27.50 3.01 -65.95
C PRO A 34 -28.48 2.89 -64.77
N GLU A 35 -29.67 3.48 -64.88
CA GLU A 35 -30.73 3.40 -63.87
C GLU A 35 -31.24 1.95 -63.66
N THR A 36 -31.37 1.19 -64.76
CA THR A 36 -31.80 -0.22 -64.69
C THR A 36 -30.72 -1.15 -64.16
N LEU A 37 -29.46 -0.81 -64.37
CA LEU A 37 -28.30 -1.60 -63.93
C LEU A 37 -28.04 -1.43 -62.42
N LEU A 38 -28.08 -0.18 -61.95
CA LEU A 38 -27.74 0.19 -60.58
C LEU A 38 -28.94 0.12 -59.61
N GLY A 39 -30.17 0.19 -60.15
CA GLY A 39 -31.38 0.37 -59.36
C GLY A 39 -31.60 1.84 -58.96
N SER A 40 -32.84 2.20 -58.64
CA SER A 40 -33.24 3.60 -58.36
C SER A 40 -32.40 4.25 -57.26
N ASP A 41 -32.18 3.54 -56.16
CA ASP A 41 -31.58 4.12 -54.96
C ASP A 41 -30.08 4.39 -55.13
N LEU A 42 -29.35 3.44 -55.75
CA LEU A 42 -27.92 3.58 -56.00
C LEU A 42 -27.64 4.60 -57.12
N TYR A 43 -28.49 4.62 -58.14
CA TYR A 43 -28.41 5.58 -59.23
C TYR A 43 -28.57 7.02 -58.71
N LEU A 44 -29.59 7.26 -57.87
CA LEU A 44 -29.78 8.56 -57.22
C LEU A 44 -28.60 8.94 -56.32
N LYS A 45 -28.06 8.00 -55.54
CA LYS A 45 -26.87 8.23 -54.70
C LYS A 45 -25.65 8.66 -55.53
N ALA A 46 -25.37 7.95 -56.63
CA ALA A 46 -24.24 8.26 -57.51
C ALA A 46 -24.40 9.62 -58.20
N ILE A 47 -25.61 9.96 -58.65
CA ILE A 47 -25.91 11.27 -59.25
C ILE A 47 -25.77 12.41 -58.23
N ASN A 48 -26.28 12.23 -57.02
CA ASN A 48 -26.16 13.25 -55.97
C ASN A 48 -24.68 13.55 -55.65
N ARG A 49 -23.83 12.52 -55.59
CA ARG A 49 -22.39 12.69 -55.40
C ARG A 49 -21.72 13.38 -56.60
N LEU A 50 -22.03 12.97 -57.81
CA LEU A 50 -21.49 13.57 -59.05
C LEU A 50 -21.89 15.04 -59.19
N THR A 51 -23.14 15.37 -58.93
CA THR A 51 -23.66 16.75 -59.02
C THR A 51 -23.08 17.66 -57.95
N LYS A 52 -22.82 17.14 -56.75
CA LYS A 52 -22.13 17.86 -55.67
C LYS A 52 -20.67 18.18 -56.03
N ASP A 53 -19.97 17.24 -56.68
CA ASP A 53 -18.57 17.40 -57.09
C ASP A 53 -18.42 18.35 -58.30
N LEU A 54 -19.33 18.28 -59.27
CA LEU A 54 -19.30 19.13 -60.47
C LEU A 54 -20.00 20.50 -60.30
N GLY A 55 -20.88 20.66 -59.30
CA GLY A 55 -21.65 21.88 -59.06
C GLY A 55 -22.73 22.20 -60.11
N VAL A 56 -22.99 21.27 -61.05
CA VAL A 56 -23.94 21.43 -62.17
C VAL A 56 -24.72 20.13 -62.36
N ILE A 57 -26.01 20.23 -62.70
CA ILE A 57 -26.88 19.10 -63.03
C ILE A 57 -26.67 18.74 -64.51
N LEU A 58 -26.30 17.49 -64.80
CA LEU A 58 -26.10 16.97 -66.15
C LEU A 58 -27.33 16.19 -66.63
N ASP A 59 -27.80 16.44 -67.87
CA ASP A 59 -28.99 15.81 -68.46
C ASP A 59 -28.75 14.37 -68.96
N GLU A 60 -27.52 14.04 -69.38
CA GLU A 60 -27.09 12.68 -69.75
C GLU A 60 -25.76 12.37 -69.07
N VAL A 61 -25.71 11.29 -68.28
CA VAL A 61 -24.48 10.86 -67.58
C VAL A 61 -24.07 9.48 -68.08
N SER A 62 -22.83 9.36 -68.56
CA SER A 62 -22.28 8.07 -68.99
C SER A 62 -22.11 7.12 -67.79
N LEU A 63 -22.23 5.82 -68.03
CA LEU A 63 -22.01 4.80 -67.00
C LEU A 63 -20.59 4.88 -66.42
N GLU A 64 -19.60 5.20 -67.26
CA GLU A 64 -18.21 5.39 -66.84
C GLU A 64 -18.05 6.47 -65.77
N HIS A 65 -18.70 7.62 -65.94
CA HIS A 65 -18.67 8.69 -64.95
C HIS A 65 -19.48 8.37 -63.69
N LEU A 66 -20.55 7.59 -63.78
CA LEU A 66 -21.31 7.17 -62.59
C LEU A 66 -20.52 6.16 -61.75
N LEU A 67 -19.82 5.23 -62.39
CA LEU A 67 -19.07 4.17 -61.72
C LEU A 67 -17.93 4.69 -60.82
N THR A 68 -17.43 5.91 -61.05
CA THR A 68 -16.41 6.52 -60.16
C THR A 68 -16.96 6.96 -58.81
N TYR A 69 -18.28 7.20 -58.70
CA TYR A 69 -18.96 7.64 -57.46
C TYR A 69 -19.71 6.52 -56.72
N ILE A 70 -19.56 5.28 -57.20
CA ILE A 70 -20.12 4.07 -56.60
C ILE A 70 -19.13 3.48 -55.60
N ASP A 71 -19.64 3.02 -54.45
CA ASP A 71 -18.82 2.43 -53.39
C ASP A 71 -18.27 1.05 -53.81
N PHE A 72 -17.11 0.66 -53.26
CA PHE A 72 -16.46 -0.64 -53.53
C PHE A 72 -17.42 -1.84 -53.40
N GLY A 73 -18.30 -1.79 -52.39
CA GLY A 73 -19.28 -2.84 -52.11
C GLY A 73 -20.27 -3.05 -53.24
N ASP A 74 -20.73 -1.95 -53.81
CA ASP A 74 -21.83 -1.95 -54.77
C ASP A 74 -21.38 -2.44 -56.15
N LEU A 75 -20.09 -2.33 -56.48
CA LEU A 75 -19.53 -2.82 -57.74
C LEU A 75 -19.70 -4.34 -57.90
N TYR A 76 -19.30 -5.13 -56.90
CA TYR A 76 -19.44 -6.59 -56.99
C TYR A 76 -20.90 -7.05 -56.77
N ILE A 77 -21.71 -6.28 -56.04
CA ILE A 77 -23.15 -6.53 -55.90
C ILE A 77 -23.83 -6.36 -57.25
N THR A 78 -23.51 -5.29 -57.99
CA THR A 78 -24.02 -5.02 -59.33
C THR A 78 -23.63 -6.11 -60.33
N LEU A 79 -22.38 -6.60 -60.26
CA LEU A 79 -21.95 -7.74 -61.08
C LEU A 79 -22.70 -9.04 -60.73
N ASN A 80 -22.98 -9.28 -59.45
CA ASN A 80 -23.73 -10.45 -59.00
C ASN A 80 -25.23 -10.40 -59.35
N SER A 81 -25.86 -9.22 -59.29
CA SER A 81 -27.26 -9.03 -59.67
C SER A 81 -27.46 -9.20 -61.19
N SER A 82 -26.47 -8.78 -61.97
CA SER A 82 -26.48 -8.83 -63.45
C SER A 82 -25.82 -10.08 -64.04
N ARG A 83 -25.65 -11.14 -63.23
CA ARG A 83 -24.92 -12.36 -63.61
C ARG A 83 -25.44 -13.06 -64.87
N LYS A 84 -26.69 -12.85 -65.26
CA LYS A 84 -27.28 -13.39 -66.49
C LYS A 84 -26.60 -12.86 -67.77
N PHE A 85 -26.01 -11.67 -67.69
CA PHE A 85 -25.35 -10.99 -68.79
C PHE A 85 -23.82 -11.21 -68.81
N LEU A 86 -23.27 -11.88 -67.79
CA LEU A 86 -21.85 -12.22 -67.70
C LEU A 86 -21.57 -13.62 -68.28
N PRO A 87 -20.38 -13.85 -68.88
CA PRO A 87 -19.94 -15.21 -69.19
C PRO A 87 -19.97 -16.10 -67.95
N LYS A 88 -20.38 -17.38 -68.11
CA LYS A 88 -20.55 -18.31 -66.97
C LYS A 88 -19.30 -18.39 -66.08
N GLU A 89 -18.13 -18.48 -66.68
CA GLU A 89 -16.84 -18.55 -65.98
C GLU A 89 -16.55 -17.28 -65.15
N THR A 90 -16.82 -16.09 -65.71
CA THR A 90 -16.68 -14.80 -65.01
C THR A 90 -17.68 -14.66 -63.87
N GLY A 91 -18.95 -15.00 -64.12
CA GLY A 91 -20.01 -14.94 -63.11
C GLY A 91 -19.82 -15.94 -61.96
N ASP A 92 -19.26 -17.13 -62.23
CA ASP A 92 -18.88 -18.10 -61.20
C ASP A 92 -17.67 -17.62 -60.38
N CYS A 93 -16.70 -16.98 -61.05
CA CYS A 93 -15.52 -16.40 -60.42
C CYS A 93 -15.90 -15.28 -59.42
N ILE A 94 -16.69 -14.28 -59.86
CA ILE A 94 -17.13 -13.17 -58.98
C ILE A 94 -17.91 -13.71 -57.77
N LYS A 95 -18.79 -14.71 -57.97
CA LYS A 95 -19.52 -15.34 -56.87
C LYS A 95 -18.59 -16.03 -55.87
N THR A 96 -17.54 -16.69 -56.36
CA THR A 96 -16.54 -17.37 -55.51
C THR A 96 -15.75 -16.38 -54.66
N PHE A 97 -15.43 -15.19 -55.19
CA PHE A 97 -14.69 -14.14 -54.47
C PHE A 97 -15.58 -13.19 -53.65
N THR A 98 -16.91 -13.26 -53.77
CA THR A 98 -17.85 -12.37 -53.06
C THR A 98 -17.62 -12.33 -51.54
N PRO A 99 -17.42 -13.46 -50.82
CA PRO A 99 -17.12 -13.42 -49.38
C PRO A 99 -15.81 -12.70 -49.03
N LYS A 100 -14.84 -12.67 -49.96
CA LYS A 100 -13.57 -11.96 -49.78
C LYS A 100 -13.74 -10.47 -50.06
N PHE A 101 -14.48 -10.09 -51.09
CA PHE A 101 -14.84 -8.68 -51.32
C PHE A 101 -15.62 -8.07 -50.16
N GLN A 102 -16.55 -8.82 -49.56
CA GLN A 102 -17.25 -8.40 -48.33
C GLN A 102 -16.30 -8.09 -47.17
N LYS A 103 -15.17 -8.82 -47.05
CA LYS A 103 -14.13 -8.54 -46.06
C LYS A 103 -13.25 -7.34 -46.43
N LEU A 104 -13.08 -7.05 -47.72
CA LEU A 104 -12.29 -5.90 -48.19
C LEU A 104 -13.03 -4.56 -48.05
N VAL A 105 -14.37 -4.54 -48.13
CA VAL A 105 -15.19 -3.32 -47.95
C VAL A 105 -14.83 -2.53 -46.68
N PRO A 106 -14.84 -3.12 -45.47
CA PRO A 106 -14.49 -2.38 -44.26
C PRO A 106 -13.02 -1.94 -44.23
N ILE A 107 -12.11 -2.67 -44.90
CA ILE A 107 -10.69 -2.28 -45.02
C ILE A 107 -10.56 -1.05 -45.92
N ARG A 108 -11.22 -1.06 -47.10
CA ARG A 108 -11.27 0.06 -48.04
C ARG A 108 -11.80 1.33 -47.36
N ASN A 109 -12.90 1.21 -46.62
CA ASN A 109 -13.46 2.35 -45.88
C ASN A 109 -12.47 2.88 -44.84
N ARG A 110 -11.79 2.00 -44.09
CA ARG A 110 -10.78 2.44 -43.13
C ARG A 110 -9.61 3.18 -43.80
N VAL A 111 -9.14 2.66 -44.94
CA VAL A 111 -8.03 3.23 -45.71
C VAL A 111 -8.40 4.62 -46.23
N ALA A 112 -9.58 4.76 -46.85
CA ALA A 112 -10.07 6.01 -47.41
C ALA A 112 -10.35 7.09 -46.35
N HIS A 113 -11.02 6.76 -45.25
CA HIS A 113 -11.40 7.73 -44.21
C HIS A 113 -10.34 7.92 -43.11
N SER A 114 -9.09 7.55 -43.38
CA SER A 114 -7.98 7.66 -42.42
C SER A 114 -8.22 6.99 -41.05
N ARG A 115 -9.11 5.98 -40.98
CA ARG A 115 -9.46 5.25 -39.75
C ARG A 115 -8.39 4.23 -39.36
N PRO A 116 -8.16 3.94 -38.07
CA PRO A 116 -7.10 3.04 -37.65
C PRO A 116 -7.23 1.63 -38.22
N LEU A 117 -6.15 1.11 -38.81
CA LEU A 117 -6.13 -0.23 -39.39
C LEU A 117 -6.14 -1.32 -38.32
N ASN A 118 -6.77 -2.45 -38.65
CA ASN A 118 -6.67 -3.68 -37.87
C ASN A 118 -5.41 -4.46 -38.26
N PHE A 119 -4.96 -5.36 -37.37
CA PHE A 119 -3.71 -6.08 -37.56
C PHE A 119 -3.71 -7.05 -38.77
N ASP A 120 -4.89 -7.53 -39.17
CA ASP A 120 -5.11 -8.50 -40.24
C ASP A 120 -5.42 -7.83 -41.60
N ASP A 121 -5.72 -6.53 -41.62
CA ASP A 121 -6.14 -5.78 -42.82
C ASP A 121 -5.13 -5.93 -43.97
N PHE A 122 -3.84 -5.80 -43.66
CA PHE A 122 -2.78 -5.88 -44.66
C PHE A 122 -2.66 -7.30 -45.25
N SER A 123 -2.65 -8.32 -44.39
CA SER A 123 -2.58 -9.72 -44.82
C SER A 123 -3.80 -10.13 -45.64
N ILE A 124 -5.01 -9.80 -45.19
CA ILE A 124 -6.26 -10.15 -45.89
C ILE A 124 -6.25 -9.54 -47.30
N THR A 125 -5.82 -8.28 -47.42
CA THR A 125 -5.78 -7.58 -48.71
C THR A 125 -4.74 -8.20 -49.65
N LEU A 126 -3.52 -8.46 -49.16
CA LEU A 126 -2.45 -9.03 -49.97
C LEU A 126 -2.77 -10.47 -50.40
N ASP A 127 -3.24 -11.32 -49.49
CA ASP A 127 -3.60 -12.72 -49.77
C ASP A 127 -4.72 -12.78 -50.82
N THR A 128 -5.71 -11.89 -50.69
CA THR A 128 -6.80 -11.77 -51.67
C THR A 128 -6.27 -11.30 -53.02
N ALA A 129 -5.40 -10.30 -53.07
CA ALA A 129 -4.79 -9.81 -54.30
C ALA A 129 -3.95 -10.89 -55.03
N GLU A 130 -3.19 -11.68 -54.28
CA GLU A 130 -2.43 -12.81 -54.84
C GLU A 130 -3.34 -13.91 -55.38
N GLU A 131 -4.43 -14.25 -54.69
CA GLU A 131 -5.39 -15.25 -55.19
C GLU A 131 -6.14 -14.76 -56.44
N LEU A 132 -6.50 -13.48 -56.49
CA LEU A 132 -7.14 -12.88 -57.67
C LEU A 132 -6.23 -12.95 -58.89
N THR A 133 -4.95 -12.60 -58.75
CA THR A 133 -3.98 -12.64 -59.86
C THR A 133 -3.58 -14.06 -60.27
N LYS A 134 -3.63 -15.04 -59.37
CA LYS A 134 -3.42 -16.47 -59.71
C LYS A 134 -4.61 -17.07 -60.47
N ASN A 135 -5.80 -16.50 -60.34
CA ASN A 135 -7.00 -17.00 -61.01
C ASN A 135 -7.08 -16.49 -62.45
N LYS A 136 -7.15 -17.41 -63.42
CA LYS A 136 -7.19 -17.09 -64.85
C LYS A 136 -8.60 -16.77 -65.40
N CYS A 137 -9.65 -16.87 -64.59
CA CYS A 137 -11.03 -16.65 -65.06
C CYS A 137 -11.33 -15.17 -65.38
N ILE A 138 -10.54 -14.25 -64.82
CA ILE A 138 -10.68 -12.79 -64.99
C ILE A 138 -9.28 -12.20 -65.16
N LEU A 139 -9.12 -11.28 -66.11
CA LEU A 139 -7.88 -10.54 -66.32
C LEU A 139 -7.84 -9.33 -65.39
N TRP A 140 -7.12 -9.45 -64.27
CA TRP A 140 -6.91 -8.38 -63.29
C TRP A 140 -5.72 -7.49 -63.68
N ASN A 141 -5.84 -6.79 -64.80
CA ASN A 141 -4.72 -6.06 -65.41
C ASN A 141 -4.23 -4.89 -64.53
N SER A 142 -5.14 -4.10 -63.96
CA SER A 142 -4.76 -2.99 -63.08
C SER A 142 -4.10 -3.50 -61.80
N LEU A 143 -4.64 -4.56 -61.19
CA LEU A 143 -4.06 -5.18 -60.00
C LEU A 143 -2.68 -5.78 -60.29
N GLN A 144 -2.53 -6.52 -61.38
CA GLN A 144 -1.26 -7.15 -61.76
C GLN A 144 -0.17 -6.10 -62.00
N ASN A 145 -0.49 -5.02 -62.73
CA ASN A 145 0.43 -3.91 -62.95
C ASN A 145 0.84 -3.24 -61.63
N THR A 146 -0.13 -3.02 -60.73
CA THR A 146 0.13 -2.42 -59.41
C THR A 146 1.03 -3.31 -58.55
N LEU A 147 0.81 -4.62 -58.52
CA LEU A 147 1.67 -5.56 -57.78
C LEU A 147 3.09 -5.63 -58.37
N ILE A 148 3.23 -5.60 -59.70
CA ILE A 148 4.54 -5.52 -60.36
C ILE A 148 5.23 -4.20 -59.98
N GLN A 149 4.53 -3.08 -60.05
CA GLN A 149 5.08 -1.77 -59.72
C GLN A 149 5.48 -1.68 -58.23
N LEU A 150 4.71 -2.28 -57.32
CA LEU A 150 5.04 -2.41 -55.91
C LEU A 150 6.31 -3.23 -55.70
N SER A 151 6.53 -4.28 -56.51
CA SER A 151 7.75 -5.10 -56.43
C SER A 151 9.00 -4.37 -56.96
N GLN A 152 8.84 -3.52 -57.99
CA GLN A 152 9.95 -2.84 -58.66
C GLN A 152 10.31 -1.48 -58.05
N ASN A 153 9.31 -0.71 -57.61
CA ASN A 153 9.50 0.60 -57.00
C ASN A 153 8.49 0.84 -55.86
N PRO A 154 8.66 0.22 -54.68
CA PRO A 154 7.73 0.37 -53.56
C PRO A 154 7.42 1.83 -53.16
N SER A 155 8.33 2.77 -53.45
CA SER A 155 8.21 4.17 -53.07
C SER A 155 7.14 4.94 -53.83
N PHE A 156 6.63 4.43 -54.97
CA PHE A 156 5.63 5.16 -55.76
C PHE A 156 4.34 5.44 -54.97
N VAL A 157 4.00 4.57 -54.00
CA VAL A 157 2.79 4.74 -53.19
C VAL A 157 2.82 6.00 -52.32
N LEU A 158 4.01 6.52 -52.01
CA LEU A 158 4.16 7.76 -51.25
C LEU A 158 3.76 9.00 -52.06
N GLY A 159 3.71 8.89 -53.40
CA GLY A 159 3.23 9.93 -54.30
C GLY A 159 1.73 9.85 -54.58
N LEU A 160 1.03 8.82 -54.09
CA LEU A 160 -0.42 8.70 -54.26
C LEU A 160 -1.13 9.71 -53.36
N VAL A 161 -2.18 10.33 -53.88
CA VAL A 161 -3.06 11.21 -53.12
C VAL A 161 -4.32 10.43 -52.80
N LEU A 162 -4.64 10.31 -51.50
CA LEU A 162 -5.93 9.81 -51.07
C LEU A 162 -6.97 10.90 -51.39
N PRO A 163 -8.01 10.60 -52.19
CA PRO A 163 -9.10 11.55 -52.39
C PRO A 163 -9.69 11.91 -51.03
N THR A 164 -9.79 13.22 -50.77
CA THR A 164 -10.60 13.75 -49.67
C THR A 164 -12.05 13.55 -50.06
N TYR A 165 -12.61 12.40 -49.72
CA TYR A 165 -14.05 12.23 -49.77
C TYR A 165 -14.62 13.15 -48.70
N ASP A 166 -15.10 14.34 -49.11
CA ASP A 166 -16.05 15.16 -48.37
C ASP A 166 -17.43 14.47 -48.35
N ASP A 167 -17.43 13.17 -48.06
CA ASP A 167 -18.60 12.42 -47.65
C ASP A 167 -18.91 12.85 -46.21
N ILE A 168 -19.46 14.05 -46.09
CA ILE A 168 -20.14 14.61 -44.91
C ILE A 168 -21.42 13.80 -44.59
N GLU A 169 -21.77 12.81 -45.41
CA GLU A 169 -22.98 12.03 -45.26
C GLU A 169 -22.66 10.71 -44.55
N ASP A 170 -22.57 10.80 -43.22
CA ASP A 170 -23.33 9.93 -42.29
C ASP A 170 -23.03 10.22 -40.80
N ASN A 171 -21.98 10.97 -40.45
CA ASN A 171 -21.71 11.41 -39.07
C ASN A 171 -21.40 12.93 -38.99
N ASN A 172 -22.37 13.71 -38.50
CA ASN A 172 -22.35 15.17 -38.27
C ASN A 172 -21.31 15.67 -37.23
N ILE A 173 -20.26 14.91 -36.93
CA ILE A 173 -19.38 15.14 -35.77
C ILE A 173 -18.08 15.79 -36.23
N LEU A 174 -17.79 16.98 -35.73
CA LEU A 174 -16.53 17.70 -36.03
C LEU A 174 -15.35 17.05 -35.30
N TYR A 175 -14.23 16.81 -36.00
CA TYR A 175 -13.03 16.25 -35.34
C TYR A 175 -11.71 16.66 -36.01
N ASN A 176 -10.62 16.63 -35.24
CA ASN A 176 -9.25 16.88 -35.71
C ASN A 176 -8.26 15.74 -35.37
N LEU A 177 -8.77 14.52 -35.21
CA LEU A 177 -8.00 13.35 -34.81
C LEU A 177 -6.78 13.11 -35.70
N PRO A 178 -5.59 12.84 -35.12
CA PRO A 178 -4.38 12.58 -35.89
C PRO A 178 -4.42 11.23 -36.62
N ILE A 179 -3.58 11.11 -37.64
CA ILE A 179 -3.35 9.84 -38.34
C ILE A 179 -2.72 8.82 -37.36
N PRO A 180 -3.23 7.59 -37.29
CA PRO A 180 -2.72 6.57 -36.37
C PRO A 180 -1.26 6.14 -36.64
N ASP A 181 -0.41 6.24 -35.61
CA ASP A 181 1.01 5.87 -35.65
C ASP A 181 1.26 4.35 -35.56
N PHE A 182 0.19 3.56 -35.52
CA PHE A 182 0.19 2.11 -35.44
C PHE A 182 -0.42 1.43 -36.67
N ASP A 183 -0.74 2.18 -37.73
CA ASP A 183 -1.21 1.62 -39.01
C ASP A 183 -0.25 0.58 -39.60
N GLU A 184 1.07 0.76 -39.39
CA GLU A 184 2.11 -0.20 -39.79
C GLU A 184 1.85 -1.62 -39.29
N THR A 185 1.27 -1.76 -38.11
CA THR A 185 1.05 -3.06 -37.44
C THR A 185 -0.43 -3.38 -37.23
N GLY A 186 -1.31 -2.42 -37.50
CA GLY A 186 -2.64 -2.34 -36.92
C GLY A 186 -2.64 -2.18 -35.39
N PHE A 187 -3.84 -1.99 -34.82
CA PHE A 187 -4.02 -1.98 -33.36
C PHE A 187 -4.09 -3.41 -32.81
N LEU A 188 -3.07 -3.82 -32.05
CA LEU A 188 -2.95 -5.19 -31.55
C LEU A 188 -3.36 -5.31 -30.08
N GLY A 189 -4.21 -6.31 -29.80
CA GLY A 189 -4.65 -6.65 -28.45
C GLY A 189 -5.53 -5.56 -27.81
N ARG A 190 -5.58 -5.56 -26.47
CA ARG A 190 -6.19 -4.50 -25.65
C ARG A 190 -7.68 -4.22 -25.86
N LYS A 191 -8.43 -5.12 -26.51
CA LYS A 191 -9.88 -4.95 -26.75
C LYS A 191 -10.66 -4.62 -25.48
N LYS A 192 -10.40 -5.35 -24.38
CA LYS A 192 -11.04 -5.11 -23.08
C LYS A 192 -10.77 -3.70 -22.54
N GLN A 193 -9.58 -3.17 -22.76
CA GLN A 193 -9.17 -1.84 -22.32
C GLN A 193 -9.86 -0.76 -23.16
N VAL A 194 -9.99 -0.97 -24.47
CA VAL A 194 -10.76 -0.09 -25.36
C VAL A 194 -12.22 -0.05 -24.92
N ASP A 195 -12.87 -1.20 -24.78
CA ASP A 195 -14.28 -1.31 -24.37
C ASP A 195 -14.54 -0.61 -23.02
N ASN A 196 -13.62 -0.79 -22.06
CA ASN A 196 -13.74 -0.16 -20.74
C ASN A 196 -13.54 1.36 -20.80
N LEU A 197 -12.59 1.86 -21.61
CA LEU A 197 -12.38 3.30 -21.76
C LEU A 197 -13.54 3.98 -22.46
N ILE A 198 -14.12 3.34 -23.50
CA ILE A 198 -15.34 3.85 -24.14
C ILE A 198 -16.45 3.98 -23.10
N LYS A 199 -16.70 2.93 -22.30
CA LYS A 199 -17.70 2.98 -21.22
C LYS A 199 -17.44 4.09 -20.20
N LEU A 200 -16.17 4.36 -19.88
CA LEU A 200 -15.81 5.45 -18.97
C LEU A 200 -16.07 6.82 -19.60
N CYS A 201 -15.72 7.01 -20.88
CA CYS A 201 -15.96 8.26 -21.61
C CYS A 201 -17.46 8.55 -21.77
N LEU A 202 -18.27 7.51 -21.97
CA LEU A 202 -19.74 7.60 -22.03
C LEU A 202 -20.39 7.63 -20.63
N GLY A 203 -19.60 7.44 -19.57
CA GLY A 203 -20.07 7.31 -18.19
C GLY A 203 -20.12 8.64 -17.43
N PRO A 204 -20.23 8.61 -16.09
CA PRO A 204 -20.38 9.81 -15.26
C PRO A 204 -19.07 10.58 -15.07
N TYR A 205 -17.91 9.98 -15.30
CA TYR A 205 -16.61 10.61 -15.03
C TYR A 205 -16.32 11.74 -16.03
N PRO A 206 -16.13 13.00 -15.62
CA PRO A 206 -15.84 14.10 -16.53
C PRO A 206 -14.39 14.08 -17.03
N VAL A 207 -13.46 13.63 -16.18
CA VAL A 207 -12.03 13.56 -16.48
C VAL A 207 -11.55 12.12 -16.32
N ILE A 208 -10.95 11.58 -17.36
CA ILE A 208 -10.37 10.23 -17.38
C ILE A 208 -8.91 10.37 -17.80
N THR A 209 -8.00 9.78 -17.02
CA THR A 209 -6.57 9.84 -17.34
C THR A 209 -6.00 8.45 -17.53
N ILE A 210 -5.47 8.18 -18.72
CA ILE A 210 -4.69 6.99 -19.00
C ILE A 210 -3.30 7.19 -18.42
N VAL A 211 -3.00 6.46 -17.34
CA VAL A 211 -1.71 6.51 -16.63
C VAL A 211 -0.89 5.26 -16.95
N GLY A 212 0.39 5.43 -17.23
CA GLY A 212 1.30 4.32 -17.48
C GLY A 212 2.69 4.75 -17.91
N GLU A 213 3.60 3.77 -18.00
CA GLU A 213 5.00 4.01 -18.36
C GLU A 213 5.19 4.66 -19.74
N GLY A 214 6.35 5.29 -19.97
CA GLY A 214 6.73 5.78 -21.30
C GLY A 214 6.69 4.66 -22.34
N GLY A 215 6.20 4.94 -23.55
CA GLY A 215 6.14 3.94 -24.63
C GLY A 215 5.08 2.84 -24.47
N ILE A 216 4.30 2.80 -23.37
CA ILE A 216 3.33 1.73 -23.13
C ILE A 216 2.15 1.73 -24.13
N GLY A 217 1.99 2.77 -24.95
CA GLY A 217 0.90 2.91 -25.93
C GLY A 217 -0.35 3.62 -25.40
N LYS A 218 -0.20 4.58 -24.46
CA LYS A 218 -1.31 5.41 -23.96
C LYS A 218 -1.94 6.24 -25.08
N THR A 219 -1.09 6.93 -25.85
CA THR A 219 -1.52 7.74 -27.01
C THR A 219 -2.26 6.89 -28.05
N ALA A 220 -1.70 5.73 -28.42
CA ALA A 220 -2.32 4.81 -29.35
C ALA A 220 -3.69 4.31 -28.85
N LEU A 221 -3.81 4.03 -27.56
CA LEU A 221 -5.07 3.60 -26.94
C LEU A 221 -6.11 4.74 -26.92
N ALA A 222 -5.73 5.95 -26.53
CA ALA A 222 -6.63 7.11 -26.55
C ALA A 222 -7.12 7.40 -27.97
N LEU A 223 -6.22 7.37 -28.95
CA LEU A 223 -6.56 7.59 -30.35
C LEU A 223 -7.51 6.51 -30.88
N LYS A 224 -7.25 5.23 -30.57
CA LYS A 224 -8.15 4.13 -30.94
C LYS A 224 -9.53 4.32 -30.33
N VAL A 225 -9.62 4.67 -29.05
CA VAL A 225 -10.89 4.96 -28.37
C VAL A 225 -11.63 6.14 -29.02
N ALA A 226 -10.92 7.19 -29.41
CA ALA A 226 -11.52 8.36 -30.06
C ALA A 226 -12.19 8.00 -31.40
N TYR A 227 -11.51 7.20 -32.22
CA TYR A 227 -12.09 6.70 -33.48
C TYR A 227 -13.27 5.75 -33.24
N GLU A 228 -13.20 4.86 -32.24
CA GLU A 228 -14.33 3.98 -31.90
C GLU A 228 -15.55 4.75 -31.38
N ILE A 229 -15.34 5.87 -30.66
CA ILE A 229 -16.42 6.77 -30.23
C ILE A 229 -17.01 7.52 -31.43
N LEU A 230 -16.16 8.00 -32.34
CA LEU A 230 -16.58 8.68 -33.58
C LEU A 230 -17.43 7.77 -34.47
N ASP A 231 -17.14 6.48 -34.49
CA ASP A 231 -17.83 5.48 -35.30
C ASP A 231 -19.06 4.86 -34.57
N LEU A 232 -19.43 5.35 -33.37
CA LEU A 232 -20.66 4.93 -32.69
C LEU A 232 -21.90 5.37 -33.48
N PRO A 233 -22.95 4.51 -33.59
CA PRO A 233 -24.19 4.87 -34.29
C PRO A 233 -24.92 6.08 -33.68
N SER A 234 -24.67 6.36 -32.39
CA SER A 234 -25.22 7.49 -31.65
C SER A 234 -24.13 8.04 -30.75
N CYS A 235 -23.16 8.75 -31.33
CA CYS A 235 -22.14 9.45 -30.56
C CYS A 235 -22.81 10.57 -29.74
N PRO A 236 -22.54 10.69 -28.42
CA PRO A 236 -23.11 11.75 -27.59
C PRO A 236 -22.36 13.09 -27.71
N PHE A 237 -21.28 13.14 -28.49
CA PHE A 237 -20.44 14.32 -28.63
C PHE A 237 -20.67 15.00 -29.98
N ASP A 238 -20.78 16.32 -29.94
CA ASP A 238 -20.89 17.19 -31.11
C ASP A 238 -19.52 17.36 -31.80
N ALA A 239 -18.43 17.30 -31.02
CA ALA A 239 -17.07 17.32 -31.55
C ALA A 239 -16.07 16.50 -30.72
N ILE A 240 -14.99 16.05 -31.38
CA ILE A 240 -13.84 15.38 -30.76
C ILE A 240 -12.55 16.14 -31.09
N VAL A 241 -11.95 16.75 -30.07
CA VAL A 241 -10.77 17.62 -30.23
C VAL A 241 -9.54 16.98 -29.59
N TRP A 242 -8.48 16.84 -30.38
CA TRP A 242 -7.18 16.31 -29.98
C TRP A 242 -6.15 17.43 -29.90
N THR A 243 -5.46 17.53 -28.75
CA THR A 243 -4.32 18.43 -28.54
C THR A 243 -3.15 17.64 -27.97
N SER A 244 -1.96 17.79 -28.58
CA SER A 244 -0.76 17.08 -28.14
C SER A 244 0.29 18.04 -27.59
N SER A 245 0.75 17.77 -26.37
CA SER A 245 1.85 18.48 -25.69
C SER A 245 3.18 17.72 -25.83
N LYS A 246 3.37 16.96 -26.92
CA LYS A 246 4.61 16.22 -27.16
C LYS A 246 5.77 17.18 -27.47
N THR A 247 6.80 17.14 -26.64
CA THR A 247 8.02 17.96 -26.80
C THR A 247 9.17 17.22 -27.47
N THR A 248 9.15 15.88 -27.48
CA THR A 248 10.24 15.05 -28.01
C THR A 248 9.74 13.82 -28.78
N LYS A 249 10.56 13.33 -29.71
CA LYS A 249 10.35 12.11 -30.49
C LYS A 249 11.59 11.21 -30.39
N LEU A 250 11.36 9.91 -30.27
CA LEU A 250 12.43 8.90 -30.23
C LEU A 250 12.80 8.44 -31.64
N THR A 251 14.10 8.46 -31.97
CA THR A 251 14.67 7.84 -33.17
C THR A 251 15.56 6.65 -32.77
N PRO A 252 16.06 5.83 -33.72
CA PRO A 252 16.95 4.72 -33.40
C PRO A 252 18.25 5.16 -32.72
N GLN A 253 18.71 6.39 -32.99
CA GLN A 253 20.02 6.90 -32.58
C GLN A 253 19.94 7.98 -31.50
N GLU A 254 18.84 8.75 -31.40
CA GLU A 254 18.74 9.88 -30.48
C GLU A 254 17.29 10.25 -30.11
N VAL A 255 17.15 11.16 -29.13
CA VAL A 255 15.87 11.80 -28.77
C VAL A 255 15.87 13.23 -29.33
N ILE A 256 14.98 13.50 -30.29
CA ILE A 256 14.91 14.79 -30.99
C ILE A 256 13.79 15.64 -30.39
N ARG A 257 14.01 16.95 -30.25
CA ARG A 257 12.97 17.91 -29.84
C ARG A 257 12.06 18.27 -31.02
N ILE A 258 10.76 18.37 -30.76
CA ILE A 258 9.77 18.75 -31.78
C ILE A 258 9.73 20.28 -31.86
N GLU A 259 9.98 20.84 -33.04
CA GLU A 259 9.87 22.28 -33.29
C GLU A 259 8.40 22.73 -33.17
N GLY A 260 8.17 23.89 -32.53
CA GLY A 260 6.82 24.42 -32.30
C GLY A 260 5.97 23.68 -31.25
N ALA A 261 6.54 22.72 -30.52
CA ALA A 261 5.82 21.99 -29.48
C ALA A 261 5.27 22.92 -28.37
N ILE A 262 4.06 22.60 -27.89
CA ILE A 262 3.41 23.29 -26.77
C ILE A 262 4.23 23.07 -25.49
N ARG A 263 4.63 24.15 -24.82
CA ARG A 263 5.53 24.11 -23.64
C ARG A 263 4.88 24.55 -22.35
N ASP A 264 3.77 25.28 -22.42
CA ASP A 264 3.04 25.82 -21.29
C ASP A 264 1.53 25.64 -21.47
N SER A 265 0.79 25.79 -20.38
CA SER A 265 -0.66 25.54 -20.37
C SER A 265 -1.43 26.55 -21.22
N LEU A 266 -0.91 27.78 -21.33
CA LEU A 266 -1.48 28.80 -22.20
C LEU A 266 -1.43 28.37 -23.66
N GLY A 267 -0.30 27.84 -24.14
CA GLY A 267 -0.19 27.30 -25.49
C GLY A 267 -1.12 26.11 -25.74
N VAL A 268 -1.43 25.32 -24.71
CA VAL A 268 -2.45 24.25 -24.79
C VAL A 268 -3.82 24.87 -25.06
N PHE A 269 -4.24 25.86 -24.27
CA PHE A 269 -5.54 26.50 -24.41
C PHE A 269 -5.68 27.28 -25.73
N GLN A 270 -4.63 27.96 -26.18
CA GLN A 270 -4.59 28.63 -27.49
C GLN A 270 -4.81 27.63 -28.62
N HIS A 271 -4.12 26.48 -28.57
CA HIS A 271 -4.32 25.43 -29.57
C HIS A 271 -5.75 24.87 -29.52
N MET A 272 -6.32 24.63 -28.34
CA MET A 272 -7.71 24.18 -28.22
C MET A 272 -8.70 25.21 -28.80
N ALA A 273 -8.56 26.48 -28.43
CA ALA A 273 -9.43 27.56 -28.89
C ALA A 273 -9.36 27.72 -30.42
N TYR A 274 -8.17 27.66 -31.00
CA TYR A 274 -7.98 27.68 -32.46
C TYR A 274 -8.66 26.49 -33.14
N GLN A 275 -8.58 25.28 -32.57
CA GLN A 275 -9.24 24.10 -33.15
C GLN A 275 -10.76 24.13 -33.04
N LEU A 276 -11.30 24.85 -32.06
CA LEU A 276 -12.75 25.00 -31.85
C LEU A 276 -13.35 26.15 -32.67
N SER A 277 -12.64 27.27 -32.80
CA SER A 277 -13.14 28.50 -33.44
C SER A 277 -12.59 28.77 -34.84
N GLY A 278 -11.45 28.16 -35.21
CA GLY A 278 -10.76 28.39 -36.48
C GLY A 278 -10.03 29.73 -36.61
N ILE A 279 -10.04 30.57 -35.58
CA ILE A 279 -9.43 31.91 -35.56
C ILE A 279 -8.56 32.03 -34.30
N ASP A 280 -7.49 32.82 -34.37
CA ASP A 280 -6.71 33.17 -33.18
C ASP A 280 -7.56 34.04 -32.24
N SER A 281 -7.72 33.62 -30.98
CA SER A 281 -8.59 34.33 -30.05
C SER A 281 -7.95 35.64 -29.57
N GLU A 282 -8.73 36.73 -29.58
CA GLU A 282 -8.34 38.03 -29.03
C GLU A 282 -8.55 38.10 -27.49
N ASN A 283 -9.30 37.15 -26.93
CA ASN A 283 -9.71 37.06 -25.52
C ASN A 283 -8.86 36.06 -24.71
N ASN A 284 -9.25 35.79 -23.46
CA ASN A 284 -8.61 34.78 -22.61
C ASN A 284 -8.90 33.36 -23.16
N PRO A 285 -7.90 32.62 -23.69
CA PRO A 285 -8.14 31.34 -24.37
C PRO A 285 -8.79 30.27 -23.50
N LEU A 286 -8.62 30.35 -22.18
CA LEU A 286 -9.25 29.41 -21.24
C LEU A 286 -10.77 29.64 -21.14
N GLU A 287 -11.20 30.90 -21.11
CA GLU A 287 -12.62 31.25 -21.01
C GLU A 287 -13.35 30.86 -22.30
N ASP A 288 -12.73 31.13 -23.45
CA ASP A 288 -13.26 30.75 -24.77
C ASP A 288 -13.49 29.23 -24.83
N VAL A 289 -12.50 28.42 -24.44
CA VAL A 289 -12.64 26.96 -24.42
C VAL A 289 -13.78 26.53 -23.48
N LEU A 290 -13.88 27.11 -22.28
CA LEU A 290 -14.96 26.76 -21.35
C LEU A 290 -16.36 27.16 -21.87
N GLU A 291 -16.47 28.27 -22.62
CA GLU A 291 -17.71 28.69 -23.26
C GLU A 291 -18.15 27.66 -24.32
N TYR A 292 -17.24 27.27 -25.21
CA TYR A 292 -17.50 26.21 -26.19
C TYR A 292 -17.90 24.88 -25.54
N LEU A 293 -17.21 24.46 -24.46
CA LEU A 293 -17.54 23.22 -23.76
C LEU A 293 -18.93 23.25 -23.08
N ARG A 294 -19.48 24.44 -22.78
CA ARG A 294 -20.83 24.61 -22.20
C ARG A 294 -21.91 24.56 -23.26
N GLU A 295 -21.63 25.08 -24.45
CA GLU A 295 -22.58 25.12 -25.56
C GLU A 295 -22.65 23.77 -26.29
N PHE A 296 -21.51 23.09 -26.44
CA PHE A 296 -21.39 21.82 -27.17
C PHE A 296 -20.81 20.71 -26.28
N ASN A 297 -21.32 19.50 -26.46
CA ASN A 297 -20.79 18.31 -25.80
C ASN A 297 -19.51 17.85 -26.53
N ILE A 298 -18.35 18.20 -25.99
CA ILE A 298 -17.07 17.93 -26.65
C ILE A 298 -16.28 16.87 -25.89
N LEU A 299 -15.72 15.90 -26.63
CA LEU A 299 -14.68 15.02 -26.11
C LEU A 299 -13.31 15.62 -26.41
N LEU A 300 -12.69 16.18 -25.38
CA LEU A 300 -11.37 16.79 -25.45
C LEU A 300 -10.28 15.80 -25.03
N ILE A 301 -9.30 15.55 -25.91
CA ILE A 301 -8.22 14.60 -25.71
C ILE A 301 -6.89 15.33 -25.58
N LEU A 302 -6.26 15.20 -24.41
CA LEU A 302 -5.00 15.87 -24.06
C LEU A 302 -3.86 14.86 -23.97
N ASP A 303 -3.01 14.83 -25.01
CA ASP A 303 -1.93 13.86 -25.12
C ASP A 303 -0.62 14.40 -24.54
N ASN A 304 0.06 13.58 -23.70
CA ASN A 304 1.37 13.86 -23.10
C ASN A 304 1.41 15.10 -22.21
N LEU A 305 0.42 15.26 -21.32
CA LEU A 305 0.21 16.47 -20.54
C LEU A 305 1.19 16.64 -19.36
N GLU A 306 2.03 15.63 -19.03
CA GLU A 306 2.95 15.68 -17.87
C GLU A 306 3.96 16.85 -17.88
N THR A 307 4.30 17.39 -19.05
CA THR A 307 5.30 18.46 -19.18
C THR A 307 4.73 19.86 -18.98
N VAL A 308 3.40 19.98 -18.89
CA VAL A 308 2.68 21.25 -18.98
C VAL A 308 1.73 21.46 -17.77
N LEU A 309 1.97 20.70 -16.69
CA LEU A 309 1.10 20.68 -15.53
C LEU A 309 1.30 21.91 -14.64
N ASP A 310 0.25 22.72 -14.53
CA ASP A 310 0.18 23.85 -13.60
C ASP A 310 -1.23 24.01 -12.99
N GLU A 311 -1.40 25.05 -12.16
CA GLU A 311 -2.66 25.34 -11.48
C GLU A 311 -3.80 25.73 -12.44
N ARG A 312 -3.48 26.29 -13.61
CA ARG A 312 -4.47 26.67 -14.63
C ARG A 312 -5.15 25.45 -15.22
N ILE A 313 -4.38 24.41 -15.56
CA ILE A 313 -4.93 23.13 -16.04
C ILE A 313 -5.82 22.49 -14.97
N ARG A 314 -5.44 22.58 -13.68
CA ARG A 314 -6.27 22.04 -12.59
C ARG A 314 -7.59 22.79 -12.46
N SER A 315 -7.55 24.12 -12.41
CA SER A 315 -8.75 24.96 -12.37
C SER A 315 -9.67 24.73 -13.57
N PHE A 316 -9.10 24.50 -14.76
CA PHE A 316 -9.87 24.16 -15.96
C PHE A 316 -10.62 22.83 -15.81
N LEU A 317 -9.93 21.78 -15.33
CA LEU A 317 -10.54 20.46 -15.13
C LEU A 317 -11.64 20.46 -14.06
N GLU A 318 -11.55 21.34 -13.06
CA GLU A 318 -12.59 21.52 -12.02
C GLU A 318 -13.86 22.20 -12.55
N GLN A 319 -13.74 23.04 -13.58
CA GLN A 319 -14.83 23.85 -14.13
C GLN A 319 -15.51 23.21 -15.35
N LEU A 320 -15.23 21.93 -15.62
CA LEU A 320 -15.77 21.25 -16.78
C LEU A 320 -17.31 21.16 -16.72
N PRO A 321 -18.01 21.61 -17.77
CA PRO A 321 -19.46 21.54 -17.83
C PRO A 321 -19.97 20.10 -18.01
N MET A 322 -21.23 19.88 -17.64
CA MET A 322 -21.89 18.59 -17.82
C MET A 322 -22.04 18.27 -19.32
N GLY A 323 -21.80 17.01 -19.69
CA GLY A 323 -21.87 16.54 -21.08
C GLY A 323 -20.51 16.48 -21.77
N SER A 324 -19.70 17.54 -21.65
CA SER A 324 -18.32 17.55 -22.12
C SER A 324 -17.39 16.66 -21.28
N LYS A 325 -16.37 16.09 -21.92
CA LYS A 325 -15.45 15.10 -21.31
C LYS A 325 -14.00 15.40 -21.66
N VAL A 326 -13.09 15.08 -20.75
CA VAL A 326 -11.65 15.18 -20.99
C VAL A 326 -10.98 13.81 -20.81
N LEU A 327 -10.29 13.35 -21.86
CA LEU A 327 -9.44 12.15 -21.84
C LEU A 327 -7.97 12.56 -21.91
N ILE A 328 -7.22 12.28 -20.86
CA ILE A 328 -5.81 12.69 -20.75
C ILE A 328 -4.90 11.47 -20.90
N THR A 329 -3.79 11.62 -21.61
CA THR A 329 -2.67 10.67 -21.53
C THR A 329 -1.53 11.30 -20.75
N SER A 330 -1.06 10.61 -19.71
CA SER A 330 0.07 11.10 -18.92
C SER A 330 0.91 9.98 -18.32
N ARG A 331 2.17 10.29 -18.03
CA ARG A 331 3.05 9.41 -17.23
C ARG A 331 2.77 9.51 -15.74
N ILE A 332 2.10 10.57 -15.30
CA ILE A 332 1.86 10.91 -13.89
C ILE A 332 0.35 11.10 -13.71
N GLY A 333 -0.23 10.55 -12.64
CA GLY A 333 -1.63 10.81 -12.29
C GLY A 333 -1.84 12.20 -11.69
N PHE A 334 -3.00 12.82 -11.95
CA PHE A 334 -3.37 14.17 -11.53
C PHE A 334 -4.02 14.22 -10.15
N GLY A 335 -4.59 13.09 -9.66
CA GLY A 335 -5.11 12.98 -8.29
C GLY A 335 -6.63 13.09 -8.19
N ALA A 336 -7.13 13.93 -7.27
CA ALA A 336 -8.49 13.87 -6.70
C ALA A 336 -9.66 14.09 -7.70
N PHE A 337 -9.40 14.60 -8.91
CA PHE A 337 -10.42 15.05 -9.86
C PHE A 337 -10.54 14.16 -11.10
N GLU A 338 -9.68 13.15 -11.25
CA GLU A 338 -9.67 12.25 -12.40
C GLU A 338 -10.10 10.84 -12.01
N TYR A 339 -10.59 10.09 -13.00
CA TYR A 339 -10.60 8.64 -12.94
C TYR A 339 -9.29 8.09 -13.55
N PRO A 340 -8.35 7.55 -12.73
CA PRO A 340 -7.08 7.05 -13.24
C PRO A 340 -7.23 5.65 -13.87
N PHE A 341 -7.11 5.57 -15.19
CA PHE A 341 -7.07 4.32 -15.94
C PHE A 341 -5.61 3.83 -16.08
N LYS A 342 -5.18 2.92 -15.20
CA LYS A 342 -3.81 2.36 -15.22
C LYS A 342 -3.61 1.37 -16.37
N LEU A 343 -2.81 1.75 -17.37
CA LEU A 343 -2.47 0.92 -18.51
C LEU A 343 -1.24 0.05 -18.21
N LYS A 344 -1.44 -1.27 -18.28
CA LYS A 344 -0.39 -2.28 -18.06
C LYS A 344 0.38 -2.61 -19.34
N SER A 345 1.53 -3.27 -19.16
CA SER A 345 2.28 -3.89 -20.27
C SER A 345 1.42 -4.84 -21.07
N MET A 346 1.82 -5.02 -22.33
CA MET A 346 1.10 -5.89 -23.26
C MET A 346 1.29 -7.36 -22.88
N ASP A 347 0.34 -8.21 -23.27
CA ASP A 347 0.45 -9.65 -23.02
C ASP A 347 1.60 -10.25 -23.83
N GLN A 348 2.14 -11.38 -23.37
CA GLN A 348 3.30 -12.00 -24.01
C GLN A 348 3.02 -12.43 -25.45
N ARG A 349 1.81 -12.93 -25.72
CA ARG A 349 1.40 -13.37 -27.07
C ARG A 349 1.38 -12.17 -28.01
N ASP A 350 0.63 -11.15 -27.66
CA ASP A 350 0.54 -9.87 -28.39
C ASP A 350 1.93 -9.24 -28.59
N ALA A 351 2.84 -9.33 -27.61
CA ALA A 351 4.19 -8.75 -27.74
C ALA A 351 5.04 -9.46 -28.78
N VAL A 352 4.97 -10.78 -28.83
CA VAL A 352 5.65 -11.59 -29.85
C VAL A 352 5.05 -11.32 -31.23
N GLU A 353 3.73 -11.24 -31.30
CA GLU A 353 3.02 -10.96 -32.55
C GLU A 353 3.34 -9.56 -33.10
N LEU A 354 3.31 -8.52 -32.24
CA LEU A 354 3.73 -7.16 -32.60
C LEU A 354 5.16 -7.15 -33.15
N MET A 355 6.10 -7.83 -32.49
CA MET A 355 7.48 -7.92 -32.94
C MET A 355 7.59 -8.62 -34.29
N ARG A 356 6.83 -9.69 -34.51
CA ARG A 356 6.84 -10.46 -35.76
C ARG A 356 6.28 -9.65 -36.92
N ILE A 357 5.15 -8.96 -36.72
CA ILE A 357 4.55 -8.08 -37.74
C ILE A 357 5.52 -6.94 -38.09
N LEU A 358 6.07 -6.26 -37.09
CA LEU A 358 7.05 -5.19 -37.32
C LEU A 358 8.28 -5.68 -38.08
N SER A 359 8.77 -6.88 -37.74
CA SER A 359 9.94 -7.48 -38.39
C SER A 359 9.66 -7.81 -39.86
N ARG A 360 8.44 -8.31 -40.17
CA ARG A 360 8.00 -8.55 -41.55
C ARG A 360 7.90 -7.23 -42.33
N VAL A 361 7.20 -6.25 -41.78
CA VAL A 361 6.93 -4.95 -42.44
C VAL A 361 8.23 -4.18 -42.71
N ARG A 362 9.23 -4.30 -41.84
CA ARG A 362 10.51 -3.59 -41.96
C ARG A 362 11.64 -4.41 -42.59
N GLY A 363 11.35 -5.59 -43.13
CA GLY A 363 12.33 -6.42 -43.83
C GLY A 363 13.43 -7.00 -42.94
N VAL A 364 13.13 -7.27 -41.66
CA VAL A 364 14.08 -7.88 -40.70
C VAL A 364 13.83 -9.39 -40.61
N ASP A 365 14.24 -10.11 -41.66
CA ASP A 365 13.92 -11.54 -41.85
C ASP A 365 14.41 -12.43 -40.71
N HIS A 366 15.57 -12.12 -40.13
CA HIS A 366 16.14 -12.91 -39.06
C HIS A 366 15.30 -12.86 -37.76
N LEU A 367 14.54 -11.78 -37.52
CA LEU A 367 13.61 -11.68 -36.39
C LEU A 367 12.26 -12.32 -36.76
N PHE A 368 11.81 -12.13 -37.99
CA PHE A 368 10.55 -12.69 -38.48
C PHE A 368 10.53 -14.22 -38.42
N THR A 369 11.62 -14.86 -38.89
CA THR A 369 11.78 -16.33 -38.93
C THR A 369 12.13 -16.94 -37.56
N MET A 370 12.41 -16.12 -36.55
CA MET A 370 12.85 -16.60 -35.25
C MET A 370 11.73 -17.31 -34.48
N PRO A 371 12.03 -18.40 -33.75
CA PRO A 371 11.02 -19.09 -32.93
C PRO A 371 10.43 -18.21 -31.84
N ASP A 372 9.12 -18.36 -31.59
CA ASP A 372 8.35 -17.57 -30.61
C ASP A 372 8.98 -17.57 -29.22
N ARG A 373 9.58 -18.69 -28.80
CA ARG A 373 10.25 -18.81 -27.49
C ARG A 373 11.41 -17.82 -27.34
N LYS A 374 12.18 -17.56 -28.40
CA LYS A 374 13.29 -16.59 -28.38
C LYS A 374 12.75 -15.16 -28.46
N LEU A 375 11.77 -14.89 -29.33
CA LEU A 375 11.12 -13.58 -29.41
C LEU A 375 10.47 -13.19 -28.08
N ALA A 376 9.85 -14.15 -27.39
CA ALA A 376 9.29 -13.96 -26.05
C ALA A 376 10.37 -13.57 -25.02
N SER A 377 11.58 -14.11 -25.13
CA SER A 377 12.72 -13.73 -24.28
C SER A 377 13.13 -12.27 -24.52
N TYR A 378 13.21 -11.83 -25.77
CA TYR A 378 13.48 -10.43 -26.11
C TYR A 378 12.36 -9.50 -25.64
N CYS A 379 11.11 -9.86 -25.89
CA CYS A 379 9.94 -9.12 -25.40
C CYS A 379 9.94 -9.00 -23.88
N LYS A 380 10.33 -10.05 -23.15
CA LYS A 380 10.46 -10.03 -21.68
C LYS A 380 11.56 -9.07 -21.21
N ARG A 381 12.72 -9.04 -21.89
CA ARG A 381 13.80 -8.07 -21.61
C ARG A 381 13.36 -6.63 -21.84
N MET A 382 12.54 -6.41 -22.88
CA MET A 382 11.89 -5.12 -23.18
C MET A 382 10.62 -4.83 -22.35
N LYS A 383 10.38 -5.61 -21.28
CA LYS A 383 9.22 -5.46 -20.38
C LYS A 383 7.85 -5.48 -21.07
N ARG A 384 7.79 -6.07 -22.27
CA ARG A 384 6.60 -6.11 -23.15
C ARG A 384 6.04 -4.71 -23.42
N ASN A 385 6.93 -3.73 -23.54
CA ASN A 385 6.62 -2.34 -23.85
C ASN A 385 6.57 -2.15 -25.38
N PRO A 386 5.41 -1.76 -25.97
CA PRO A 386 5.27 -1.62 -27.41
C PRO A 386 6.24 -0.60 -28.04
N GLY A 387 6.46 0.54 -27.39
CA GLY A 387 7.42 1.55 -27.85
C GLY A 387 8.85 1.03 -27.87
N PHE A 388 9.25 0.23 -26.87
CA PHE A 388 10.56 -0.42 -26.84
C PHE A 388 10.68 -1.44 -27.98
N ILE A 389 9.66 -2.26 -28.22
CA ILE A 389 9.66 -3.24 -29.31
C ILE A 389 9.80 -2.53 -30.66
N LYS A 390 9.05 -1.44 -30.90
CA LYS A 390 9.17 -0.62 -32.13
C LYS A 390 10.59 -0.08 -32.30
N TRP A 391 11.18 0.51 -31.26
CA TRP A 391 12.54 1.04 -31.29
C TRP A 391 13.58 -0.07 -31.52
N PHE A 392 13.44 -1.20 -30.85
CA PHE A 392 14.33 -2.34 -30.98
C PHE A 392 14.37 -2.89 -32.40
N VAL A 393 13.20 -3.06 -33.05
CA VAL A 393 13.16 -3.49 -34.45
C VAL A 393 13.79 -2.43 -35.36
N SER A 394 13.57 -1.13 -35.12
CA SER A 394 14.26 -0.08 -35.88
C SER A 394 15.78 -0.14 -35.73
N ALA A 395 16.29 -0.33 -34.51
CA ALA A 395 17.72 -0.38 -34.25
C ALA A 395 18.37 -1.61 -34.92
N VAL A 396 17.70 -2.76 -34.86
CA VAL A 396 18.14 -3.97 -35.56
C VAL A 396 18.12 -3.78 -37.08
N GLN A 397 17.12 -3.07 -37.61
CA GLN A 397 17.04 -2.72 -39.03
C GLN A 397 18.24 -1.88 -39.50
N THR A 398 18.85 -1.07 -38.62
CA THR A 398 20.09 -0.32 -38.93
C THR A 398 21.37 -1.17 -38.93
N GLY A 399 21.26 -2.48 -38.67
CA GLY A 399 22.39 -3.43 -38.69
C GLY A 399 23.00 -3.75 -37.33
N ILE A 400 22.46 -3.17 -36.24
CA ILE A 400 22.92 -3.44 -34.88
C ILE A 400 22.41 -4.82 -34.42
N ARG A 401 23.25 -5.59 -33.71
CA ARG A 401 22.85 -6.91 -33.21
C ARG A 401 21.77 -6.80 -32.13
N PRO A 402 20.73 -7.67 -32.13
CA PRO A 402 19.70 -7.71 -31.09
C PRO A 402 20.23 -7.62 -29.64
N GLU A 403 21.30 -8.35 -29.33
CA GLU A 403 21.87 -8.40 -27.99
C GLU A 403 22.50 -7.07 -27.57
N GLU A 404 23.07 -6.34 -28.53
CA GLU A 404 23.71 -5.02 -28.35
C GLU A 404 22.66 -3.92 -28.16
N VAL A 405 21.57 -3.95 -28.93
CA VAL A 405 20.44 -3.01 -28.75
C VAL A 405 19.86 -3.13 -27.33
N LEU A 406 19.75 -4.37 -26.81
CA LEU A 406 19.23 -4.62 -25.47
C LEU A 406 20.23 -4.28 -24.36
N SER A 407 21.53 -4.25 -24.63
CA SER A 407 22.53 -3.79 -23.66
C SER A 407 22.60 -2.26 -23.63
N GLN A 408 22.48 -1.61 -24.79
CA GLN A 408 22.54 -0.16 -25.00
C GLN A 408 21.15 0.53 -24.94
N SER A 409 20.26 0.10 -24.03
CA SER A 409 18.91 0.68 -23.92
C SER A 409 18.84 2.11 -23.33
N ASN A 410 19.96 2.83 -23.24
CA ASN A 410 20.07 4.12 -22.55
C ASN A 410 19.17 5.19 -23.15
N ILE A 411 19.12 5.27 -24.48
CA ILE A 411 18.33 6.24 -25.24
C ILE A 411 16.83 6.02 -24.99
N PHE A 412 16.39 4.76 -25.01
CA PHE A 412 14.99 4.41 -24.72
C PHE A 412 14.62 4.72 -23.26
N LEU A 413 15.51 4.40 -22.31
CA LEU A 413 15.30 4.69 -20.88
C LEU A 413 15.20 6.20 -20.64
N GLU A 414 16.06 6.98 -21.29
CA GLU A 414 16.05 8.45 -21.23
C GLU A 414 14.72 9.00 -21.73
N PHE A 415 14.29 8.57 -22.93
CA PHE A 415 13.00 8.96 -23.48
C PHE A 415 11.81 8.64 -22.55
N CYS A 416 11.86 7.53 -21.81
CA CYS A 416 10.77 7.10 -20.94
C CYS A 416 10.77 7.79 -19.57
N MET A 417 11.94 8.15 -19.02
CA MET A 417 12.06 8.50 -17.60
C MET A 417 12.59 9.91 -17.32
N SER A 418 13.23 10.59 -18.26
CA SER A 418 13.83 11.93 -18.03
C SER A 418 12.80 12.93 -17.50
N ASN A 419 11.70 13.15 -18.23
CA ASN A 419 10.65 14.09 -17.83
C ASN A 419 10.03 13.74 -16.47
N VAL A 420 9.91 12.45 -16.16
CA VAL A 420 9.36 12.00 -14.87
C VAL A 420 10.34 12.31 -13.75
N TYR A 421 11.63 12.05 -13.94
CA TYR A 421 12.67 12.33 -12.96
C TYR A 421 12.86 13.83 -12.72
N ASP A 422 12.79 14.63 -13.79
CA ASP A 422 12.94 16.08 -13.71
C ASP A 422 11.80 16.74 -12.93
N TYR A 423 10.58 16.18 -13.03
CA TYR A 423 9.42 16.58 -12.24
C TYR A 423 9.57 16.31 -10.73
N LEU A 424 10.36 15.30 -10.33
CA LEU A 424 10.48 14.91 -8.92
C LEU A 424 11.21 15.96 -8.08
N SER A 425 10.67 16.23 -6.90
CA SER A 425 11.26 17.08 -5.87
C SER A 425 12.61 16.55 -5.36
N LYS A 426 13.42 17.40 -4.73
CA LYS A 426 14.70 16.98 -4.13
C LYS A 426 14.51 15.87 -3.09
N GLY A 427 13.43 15.93 -2.31
CA GLY A 427 13.05 14.90 -1.34
C GLY A 427 12.69 13.57 -2.00
N ALA A 428 11.86 13.60 -3.05
CA ALA A 428 11.53 12.42 -3.86
C ALA A 428 12.77 11.77 -4.47
N ARG A 429 13.69 12.56 -5.04
CA ARG A 429 14.97 12.08 -5.57
C ARG A 429 15.82 11.39 -4.50
N LYS A 430 15.84 11.92 -3.27
CA LYS A 430 16.56 11.30 -2.13
C LYS A 430 15.96 9.94 -1.75
N VAL A 431 14.62 9.81 -1.71
CA VAL A 431 13.94 8.55 -1.41
C VAL A 431 14.21 7.49 -2.49
N ILE A 432 14.05 7.81 -3.78
CA ILE A 432 14.33 6.85 -4.86
C ILE A 432 15.81 6.45 -4.92
N ARG A 433 16.74 7.36 -4.63
CA ARG A 433 18.17 7.04 -4.52
C ARG A 433 18.44 6.06 -3.39
N SER A 434 17.78 6.23 -2.23
CA SER A 434 17.93 5.29 -1.11
C SER A 434 17.49 3.86 -1.49
N MET A 435 16.40 3.73 -2.26
CA MET A 435 15.91 2.45 -2.78
C MET A 435 16.83 1.87 -3.88
N LEU A 436 17.56 2.72 -4.61
CA LEU A 436 18.54 2.28 -5.60
C LEU A 436 19.80 1.73 -4.93
N CYS A 437 20.31 2.42 -3.91
CA CYS A 437 21.48 1.97 -3.14
C CYS A 437 21.19 0.66 -2.41
N LEU A 438 19.99 0.55 -1.83
CA LEU A 438 19.58 -0.57 -1.02
C LEU A 438 18.42 -1.27 -1.73
N PRO A 439 18.68 -2.17 -2.70
CA PRO A 439 17.61 -2.82 -3.43
C PRO A 439 16.76 -3.71 -2.53
N GLY A 440 15.46 -3.78 -2.84
CA GLY A 440 14.46 -4.54 -2.09
C GLY A 440 13.22 -3.72 -1.77
N GLN A 441 12.28 -4.35 -1.07
CA GLN A 441 11.06 -3.73 -0.58
C GLN A 441 11.30 -3.08 0.79
N HIS A 442 10.93 -1.80 0.92
CA HIS A 442 11.13 -1.02 2.14
C HIS A 442 9.80 -0.52 2.71
N SER A 443 9.66 -0.56 4.03
CA SER A 443 8.57 0.08 4.77
C SER A 443 8.76 1.60 4.87
N GLN A 444 7.71 2.34 5.26
CA GLN A 444 7.85 3.77 5.53
C GLN A 444 8.85 4.06 6.66
N ALA A 445 8.83 3.25 7.73
CA ALA A 445 9.77 3.36 8.84
C ALA A 445 11.23 3.18 8.37
N GLU A 446 11.50 2.20 7.50
CA GLU A 446 12.83 1.99 6.91
C GLU A 446 13.28 3.18 6.08
N LEU A 447 12.40 3.73 5.23
CA LEU A 447 12.73 4.89 4.40
C LEU A 447 12.97 6.15 5.23
N SER A 448 12.15 6.39 6.27
CA SER A 448 12.34 7.52 7.20
C SER A 448 13.71 7.45 7.86
N PHE A 449 14.06 6.29 8.42
CA PHE A 449 15.35 6.08 9.07
C PHE A 449 16.54 6.20 8.10
N LEU A 450 16.43 5.65 6.89
CA LEU A 450 17.50 5.70 5.90
C LEU A 450 17.74 7.14 5.41
N THR A 451 16.67 7.89 5.17
CA THR A 451 16.73 9.23 4.58
C THR A 451 16.84 10.35 5.62
N ASN A 452 16.60 10.09 6.90
CA ASN A 452 16.38 11.10 7.96
C ASN A 452 15.29 12.10 7.57
N LEU A 453 14.17 11.60 7.02
CA LEU A 453 12.99 12.41 6.76
C LEU A 453 11.95 12.09 7.85
N GLU A 454 11.30 13.13 8.36
CA GLU A 454 10.16 12.97 9.28
C GLU A 454 8.98 12.31 8.55
N ALA A 455 8.14 11.60 9.29
CA ALA A 455 7.08 10.76 8.73
C ALA A 455 6.08 11.58 7.88
N LEU A 456 5.74 12.80 8.30
CA LEU A 456 4.81 13.66 7.56
C LEU A 456 5.41 14.11 6.21
N GLU A 457 6.68 14.52 6.21
CA GLU A 457 7.38 14.90 4.99
C GLU A 457 7.55 13.70 4.06
N LEU A 458 7.93 12.54 4.62
CA LEU A 458 8.09 11.29 3.89
C LEU A 458 6.77 10.84 3.27
N GLN A 459 5.65 10.93 3.99
CA GLN A 459 4.34 10.53 3.47
C GLN A 459 3.96 11.39 2.25
N ARG A 460 4.16 12.71 2.32
CA ARG A 460 3.96 13.61 1.17
C ARG A 460 4.84 13.22 -0.01
N ILE A 461 6.12 12.91 0.23
CA ILE A 461 7.07 12.48 -0.80
C ILE A 461 6.69 11.12 -1.39
N ILE A 462 6.27 10.15 -0.58
CA ILE A 462 5.81 8.84 -1.05
C ILE A 462 4.58 9.02 -1.95
N HIS A 463 3.61 9.86 -1.55
CA HIS A 463 2.46 10.18 -2.42
C HIS A 463 2.89 10.82 -3.75
N GLU A 464 3.88 11.72 -3.73
CA GLU A 464 4.44 12.31 -4.96
C GLU A 464 5.03 11.21 -5.87
N VAL A 465 5.87 10.32 -5.33
CA VAL A 465 6.52 9.29 -6.13
C VAL A 465 5.53 8.21 -6.60
N LEU A 466 4.51 7.87 -5.81
CA LEU A 466 3.45 6.92 -6.20
C LEU A 466 2.53 7.43 -7.31
N ARG A 467 2.45 8.75 -7.52
CA ARG A 467 1.77 9.32 -8.70
C ARG A 467 2.55 9.05 -9.98
N THR A 468 3.86 8.80 -9.87
CA THR A 468 4.71 8.38 -10.98
C THR A 468 4.77 6.85 -11.08
N ASN A 469 5.27 6.34 -12.20
CA ASN A 469 5.54 4.90 -12.37
C ASN A 469 6.95 4.48 -11.90
N MET A 470 7.63 5.30 -11.07
CA MET A 470 8.98 5.01 -10.58
C MET A 470 8.99 4.07 -9.37
N VAL A 471 7.95 4.08 -8.54
CA VAL A 471 7.83 3.23 -7.34
C VAL A 471 6.55 2.40 -7.39
N ILE A 472 6.67 1.15 -6.96
CA ILE A 472 5.60 0.19 -6.82
C ILE A 472 5.31 0.04 -5.33
N MET A 473 4.03 0.14 -4.96
CA MET A 473 3.55 -0.19 -3.63
C MET A 473 3.01 -1.62 -3.62
N SER A 474 3.45 -2.42 -2.67
CA SER A 474 2.89 -3.73 -2.34
C SER A 474 2.41 -3.73 -0.91
N SER A 475 1.34 -4.49 -0.63
CA SER A 475 0.82 -4.66 0.73
C SER A 475 1.15 -6.07 1.19
N LYS A 476 1.78 -6.19 2.36
CA LYS A 476 2.10 -7.47 2.98
C LYS A 476 1.21 -7.66 4.20
N PRO A 477 0.45 -8.76 4.31
CA PRO A 477 -0.35 -9.01 5.51
C PRO A 477 0.57 -9.26 6.71
N VAL A 478 0.29 -8.57 7.82
CA VAL A 478 1.01 -8.67 9.10
C VAL A 478 -0.02 -8.68 10.23
N GLY A 479 -0.22 -9.83 10.87
CA GLY A 479 -1.26 -10.01 11.88
C GLY A 479 -2.66 -9.81 11.29
N SER A 480 -3.46 -8.97 11.94
CA SER A 480 -4.80 -8.53 11.50
C SER A 480 -4.77 -7.42 10.43
N SER A 481 -3.59 -6.98 10.01
CA SER A 481 -3.37 -5.70 9.33
C SER A 481 -2.48 -5.82 8.07
N PHE A 482 -2.23 -4.71 7.35
CA PHE A 482 -1.45 -4.69 6.10
C PHE A 482 -0.32 -3.65 6.11
N GLU A 483 0.90 -4.15 6.09
CA GLU A 483 2.06 -3.28 5.95
C GLU A 483 2.29 -2.88 4.48
N SER A 484 2.32 -1.57 4.22
CA SER A 484 2.69 -1.03 2.90
C SER A 484 4.22 -1.02 2.70
N ARG A 485 4.67 -1.59 1.58
CA ARG A 485 6.08 -1.67 1.18
C ARG A 485 6.29 -1.06 -0.20
N TYR A 486 7.46 -0.44 -0.37
CA TYR A 486 7.80 0.35 -1.54
C TYR A 486 9.09 -0.15 -2.18
N GLU A 487 9.08 -0.26 -3.50
CA GLU A 487 10.24 -0.67 -4.29
C GLU A 487 10.28 0.11 -5.61
N LEU A 488 11.48 0.38 -6.14
CA LEU A 488 11.62 0.94 -7.49
C LEU A 488 11.09 -0.03 -8.55
N SER A 489 10.37 0.52 -9.54
CA SER A 489 10.05 -0.24 -10.75
C SER A 489 11.32 -0.63 -11.50
N ASP A 490 11.27 -1.73 -12.26
CA ASP A 490 12.45 -2.22 -12.99
C ASP A 490 13.00 -1.18 -13.98
N LEU A 491 12.12 -0.44 -14.66
CA LEU A 491 12.52 0.59 -15.62
C LEU A 491 13.17 1.77 -14.92
N ALA A 492 12.61 2.20 -13.77
CA ALA A 492 13.19 3.26 -12.96
C ALA A 492 14.56 2.88 -12.41
N ARG A 493 14.71 1.66 -11.90
CA ARG A 493 15.98 1.13 -11.41
C ARG A 493 17.05 1.16 -12.51
N GLN A 494 16.72 0.68 -13.71
CA GLN A 494 17.65 0.69 -14.84
C GLN A 494 18.03 2.11 -15.26
N TYR A 495 17.04 3.00 -15.39
CA TYR A 495 17.28 4.40 -15.73
C TYR A 495 18.20 5.08 -14.71
N LEU A 496 17.86 5.01 -13.42
CA LEU A 496 18.64 5.66 -12.36
C LEU A 496 20.05 5.07 -12.26
N SER A 497 20.22 3.75 -12.39
CA SER A 497 21.55 3.12 -12.30
C SER A 497 22.53 3.58 -13.37
N ARG A 498 22.04 4.04 -14.52
CA ARG A 498 22.86 4.43 -15.67
C ARG A 498 23.00 5.95 -15.82
N HIS A 499 21.90 6.68 -15.64
CA HIS A 499 21.86 8.14 -15.84
C HIS A 499 22.07 8.94 -14.55
N HIS A 500 21.72 8.37 -13.40
CA HIS A 500 21.85 9.01 -12.08
C HIS A 500 22.52 8.07 -11.06
N PRO A 501 23.72 7.52 -11.37
CA PRO A 501 24.40 6.60 -10.47
C PRO A 501 24.71 7.28 -9.13
N VAL A 502 24.59 6.52 -8.05
CA VAL A 502 24.88 7.06 -6.71
C VAL A 502 26.38 6.98 -6.45
N ALA A 503 27.00 8.12 -6.15
CA ALA A 503 28.41 8.20 -5.81
C ALA A 503 28.72 7.45 -4.50
N SER A 504 29.95 6.96 -4.35
CA SER A 504 30.40 6.25 -3.15
C SER A 504 30.20 7.06 -1.86
N GLU A 505 30.32 8.39 -1.95
CA GLU A 505 30.12 9.33 -0.84
C GLU A 505 28.68 9.35 -0.32
N GLU A 506 27.68 9.18 -1.20
CA GLU A 506 26.26 9.07 -0.83
C GLU A 506 25.90 7.64 -0.40
N TYR A 507 26.59 6.63 -0.95
CA TYR A 507 26.31 5.21 -0.70
C TYR A 507 26.74 4.74 0.70
N GLU A 508 27.95 5.10 1.15
CA GLU A 508 28.50 4.62 2.43
C GLU A 508 27.67 5.06 3.65
N PRO A 509 27.18 6.31 3.76
CA PRO A 509 26.28 6.72 4.85
C PRO A 509 25.00 5.89 4.91
N LEU A 510 24.36 5.61 3.77
CA LEU A 510 23.13 4.81 3.71
C LEU A 510 23.40 3.36 4.12
N ARG A 511 24.51 2.78 3.68
CA ARG A 511 24.94 1.44 4.07
C ARG A 511 25.26 1.35 5.56
N LYS A 512 25.94 2.36 6.12
CA LYS A 512 26.24 2.47 7.55
C LYS A 512 24.95 2.54 8.37
N ARG A 513 23.98 3.37 7.96
CA ARG A 513 22.66 3.44 8.61
C ARG A 513 21.93 2.12 8.56
N LYS A 514 21.87 1.45 7.40
CA LYS A 514 21.27 0.12 7.31
C LYS A 514 21.92 -0.88 8.26
N ARG A 515 23.26 -0.88 8.39
CA ARG A 515 23.97 -1.72 9.37
C ARG A 515 23.62 -1.35 10.81
N GLN A 516 23.55 -0.06 11.14
CA GLN A 516 23.13 0.40 12.46
C GLN A 516 21.70 -0.05 12.80
N LEU A 517 20.79 0.02 11.83
CA LEU A 517 19.41 -0.45 11.97
C LEU A 517 19.35 -1.95 12.23
N VAL A 518 20.11 -2.75 11.47
CA VAL A 518 20.19 -4.20 11.67
C VAL A 518 20.79 -4.51 13.05
N ALA A 519 21.89 -3.87 13.43
CA ALA A 519 22.56 -4.08 14.72
C ALA A 519 21.67 -3.67 15.91
N ALA A 520 20.98 -2.52 15.82
CA ALA A 520 20.04 -2.09 16.83
C ALA A 520 18.86 -3.07 16.95
N GLY A 521 18.37 -3.58 15.82
CA GLY A 521 17.33 -4.60 15.80
C GLY A 521 17.76 -5.93 16.42
N GLU A 522 18.98 -6.40 16.13
CA GLU A 522 19.56 -7.59 16.75
C GLU A 522 19.74 -7.41 18.26
N GLN A 523 20.17 -6.21 18.69
CA GLN A 523 20.27 -5.89 20.12
C GLN A 523 18.91 -5.91 20.81
N ILE A 524 17.88 -5.27 20.22
CA ILE A 524 16.51 -5.29 20.78
C ILE A 524 15.97 -6.71 20.84
N GLN A 525 16.17 -7.52 19.80
CA GLN A 525 15.76 -8.93 19.81
C GLN A 525 16.53 -9.76 20.85
N ALA A 526 17.83 -9.52 21.01
CA ALA A 526 18.64 -10.19 22.02
C ALA A 526 18.21 -9.79 23.44
N GLU A 527 17.96 -8.51 23.68
CA GLU A 527 17.44 -7.98 24.95
C GLU A 527 16.04 -8.54 25.25
N GLN A 528 15.19 -8.72 24.25
CA GLN A 528 13.88 -9.36 24.42
C GLN A 528 13.98 -10.86 24.69
N ARG A 529 14.89 -11.59 24.03
CA ARG A 529 15.14 -13.02 24.30
C ARG A 529 15.74 -13.26 25.69
N THR A 530 16.54 -12.31 26.19
CA THR A 530 17.17 -12.39 27.52
C THR A 530 16.28 -11.87 28.64
N ARG A 531 15.30 -10.99 28.35
CA ARG A 531 14.23 -10.66 29.29
C ARG A 531 13.33 -11.87 29.47
N THR A 532 13.48 -12.53 30.61
CA THR A 532 12.70 -13.70 31.03
C THR A 532 11.21 -13.42 31.24
N ASN A 533 10.77 -12.14 31.28
CA ASN A 533 9.38 -11.78 31.56
C ASN A 533 8.71 -10.99 30.41
N PRO A 534 7.81 -11.63 29.62
CA PRO A 534 7.00 -10.98 28.58
C PRO A 534 6.00 -9.91 29.06
N PHE A 535 5.72 -9.85 30.37
CA PHE A 535 4.77 -8.91 30.99
C PHE A 535 5.42 -7.62 31.51
N SER A 536 6.68 -7.36 31.13
CA SER A 536 7.38 -6.11 31.45
C SER A 536 6.89 -4.94 30.59
N PHE A 537 6.72 -3.74 31.15
CA PHE A 537 6.32 -2.57 30.35
C PHE A 537 7.27 -2.25 29.17
N TYR A 538 8.54 -2.64 29.30
CA TYR A 538 9.57 -2.41 28.28
C TYR A 538 9.72 -3.57 27.29
N SER A 539 9.06 -4.72 27.47
CA SER A 539 9.02 -5.73 26.42
C SER A 539 8.06 -5.26 25.32
N LEU A 540 8.52 -5.39 24.07
CA LEU A 540 7.74 -5.04 22.88
C LEU A 540 7.60 -6.31 22.04
N GLU A 541 6.38 -6.63 21.63
CA GLU A 541 6.15 -7.73 20.70
C GLU A 541 6.49 -7.29 19.28
N MET A 542 7.33 -8.04 18.58
CA MET A 542 7.82 -7.70 17.24
C MET A 542 7.18 -8.62 16.20
N ARG A 543 6.44 -8.09 15.23
CA ARG A 543 5.82 -8.90 14.16
C ARG A 543 6.71 -8.95 12.92
N SER A 544 7.51 -7.92 12.69
CA SER A 544 8.32 -7.77 11.48
C SER A 544 9.64 -7.00 11.70
N LYS A 545 10.47 -6.92 10.64
CA LYS A 545 11.72 -6.14 10.67
C LYS A 545 11.51 -4.63 10.68
N SER A 546 10.40 -4.14 10.14
CA SER A 546 10.08 -2.71 10.11
C SER A 546 9.61 -2.21 11.47
N ASP A 547 8.88 -3.06 12.21
CA ASP A 547 8.52 -2.81 13.60
C ASP A 547 9.77 -2.49 14.44
N LEU A 548 10.95 -3.05 14.13
CA LEU A 548 12.20 -2.81 14.89
C LEU A 548 12.58 -1.33 14.97
N ILE A 549 12.29 -0.57 13.92
CA ILE A 549 12.60 0.86 13.85
C ILE A 549 11.64 1.61 14.77
N VAL A 550 10.36 1.27 14.68
CA VAL A 550 9.30 1.87 15.49
C VAL A 550 9.50 1.50 16.96
N ALA A 551 9.90 0.27 17.26
CA ALA A 551 10.22 -0.20 18.60
C ALA A 551 11.31 0.64 19.27
N LYS A 552 12.27 1.18 18.52
CA LYS A 552 13.24 2.13 19.07
C LYS A 552 12.57 3.42 19.55
N TYR A 553 11.71 4.03 18.72
CA TYR A 553 10.93 5.22 19.11
C TYR A 553 10.09 4.94 20.36
N LEU A 554 9.47 3.75 20.44
CA LEU A 554 8.66 3.34 21.59
C LEU A 554 9.49 3.16 22.88
N LEU A 555 10.67 2.54 22.78
CA LEU A 555 11.57 2.38 23.93
C LEU A 555 12.12 3.73 24.42
N ASP A 556 12.47 4.62 23.49
CA ASP A 556 12.94 5.96 23.83
C ASP A 556 11.79 6.79 24.44
N ALA A 557 10.56 6.69 23.92
CA ALA A 557 9.37 7.33 24.51
C ALA A 557 9.12 6.84 25.95
N LEU A 558 9.23 5.53 26.22
CA LEU A 558 9.11 4.98 27.58
C LEU A 558 10.22 5.50 28.52
N ARG A 559 11.44 5.72 28.00
CA ARG A 559 12.57 6.26 28.79
C ARG A 559 12.35 7.73 29.16
N GLU A 560 11.91 8.55 28.21
CA GLU A 560 11.63 9.97 28.47
C GLU A 560 10.39 10.13 29.37
N ALA A 561 9.35 9.32 29.19
CA ALA A 561 8.21 9.31 30.11
C ALA A 561 8.61 8.95 31.55
N LYS A 562 9.58 8.03 31.74
CA LYS A 562 10.15 7.73 33.07
C LYS A 562 10.86 8.94 33.70
N ARG A 563 11.42 9.84 32.88
CA ARG A 563 12.02 11.11 33.33
C ARG A 563 10.99 12.22 33.55
N SER A 564 9.71 11.95 33.28
CA SER A 564 8.62 12.93 33.27
C SER A 564 8.71 13.96 32.13
N ASP A 565 9.51 13.70 31.10
CA ASP A 565 9.59 14.52 29.88
C ASP A 565 8.53 14.05 28.89
N PHE A 566 7.28 14.37 29.20
CA PHE A 566 6.10 13.89 28.48
C PHE A 566 5.95 14.46 27.07
N ASP A 567 6.42 15.68 26.84
CA ASP A 567 6.33 16.33 25.52
C ASP A 567 7.15 15.56 24.47
N ILE A 568 8.40 15.21 24.80
CA ILE A 568 9.28 14.42 23.92
C ILE A 568 8.71 13.03 23.71
N ALA A 569 8.15 12.40 24.76
CA ALA A 569 7.52 11.10 24.65
C ALA A 569 6.31 11.12 23.70
N GLU A 570 5.51 12.18 23.74
CA GLU A 570 4.35 12.37 22.86
C GLU A 570 4.75 12.61 21.40
N ASP A 571 5.81 13.38 21.16
CA ASP A 571 6.37 13.58 19.82
C ASP A 571 6.86 12.25 19.21
N LEU A 572 7.61 11.46 20.00
CA LEU A 572 8.10 10.14 19.56
C LEU A 572 6.95 9.16 19.26
N ILE A 573 5.87 9.19 20.06
CA ILE A 573 4.68 8.37 19.81
C ILE A 573 3.91 8.83 18.58
N THR A 574 3.78 10.15 18.40
CA THR A 574 3.12 10.71 17.21
C THR A 574 3.85 10.31 15.94
N GLU A 575 5.19 10.33 15.97
CA GLU A 575 6.01 9.85 14.86
C GLU A 575 5.87 8.34 14.65
N ALA A 576 5.89 7.54 15.72
CA ALA A 576 5.68 6.09 15.65
C ALA A 576 4.30 5.74 15.04
N LYS A 577 3.25 6.47 15.41
CA LYS A 577 1.89 6.31 14.86
C LYS A 577 1.81 6.60 13.37
N ARG A 578 2.53 7.63 12.89
CA ARG A 578 2.57 7.95 11.46
C ARG A 578 3.31 6.88 10.66
N LEU A 579 4.39 6.34 11.21
CA LEU A 579 5.21 5.31 10.54
C LEU A 579 4.56 3.93 10.55
N ALA A 580 3.89 3.54 11.64
CA ALA A 580 3.23 2.24 11.79
C ALA A 580 1.93 2.35 12.62
N PRO A 581 0.85 2.89 12.02
CA PRO A 581 -0.43 3.07 12.73
C PRO A 581 -1.07 1.74 13.15
N GLU A 582 -0.79 0.67 12.42
CA GLU A 582 -1.33 -0.67 12.66
C GLU A 582 -0.48 -1.50 13.63
N TYR A 583 0.57 -0.92 14.21
CA TYR A 583 1.39 -1.60 15.21
C TYR A 583 0.81 -1.39 16.61
N PHE A 584 0.17 -2.42 17.15
CA PHE A 584 -0.55 -2.35 18.42
C PHE A 584 0.30 -1.86 19.60
N GLU A 585 1.61 -2.15 19.59
CA GLU A 585 2.57 -1.68 20.59
C GLU A 585 2.66 -0.15 20.66
N VAL A 586 2.40 0.55 19.55
CA VAL A 586 2.37 2.02 19.52
C VAL A 586 1.26 2.54 20.42
N HIS A 587 0.05 2.01 20.26
CA HIS A 587 -1.13 2.39 21.07
C HIS A 587 -1.01 1.89 22.51
N ARG A 588 -0.43 0.71 22.71
CA ARG A 588 -0.15 0.21 24.06
C ARG A 588 0.82 1.12 24.82
N VAL A 589 1.94 1.49 24.20
CA VAL A 589 2.93 2.37 24.84
C VAL A 589 2.35 3.77 25.07
N GLU A 590 1.56 4.29 24.14
CA GLU A 590 0.79 5.50 24.36
C GLU A 590 -0.10 5.38 25.60
N ALA A 591 -0.85 4.28 25.75
CA ALA A 591 -1.71 4.07 26.90
C ALA A 591 -0.94 4.10 28.22
N VAL A 592 0.26 3.51 28.26
CA VAL A 592 1.16 3.56 29.42
C VAL A 592 1.60 5.00 29.71
N ILE A 593 1.99 5.76 28.69
CA ILE A 593 2.43 7.16 28.85
C ILE A 593 1.25 8.05 29.32
N ARG A 594 0.07 7.92 28.71
CA ARG A 594 -1.15 8.65 29.12
C ARG A 594 -1.57 8.31 30.54
N THR A 595 -1.38 7.07 30.97
CA THR A 595 -1.61 6.65 32.37
C THR A 595 -0.68 7.39 33.33
N GLN A 596 0.60 7.54 32.98
CA GLN A 596 1.58 8.30 33.78
C GLN A 596 1.25 9.81 33.82
N GLN A 597 0.72 10.35 32.71
CA GLN A 597 0.19 11.73 32.63
C GLN A 597 -1.12 11.91 33.40
N LYS A 598 -1.70 10.84 33.98
CA LYS A 598 -3.03 10.82 34.64
C LYS A 598 -4.20 11.14 33.72
N ASN A 599 -4.03 11.03 32.40
CA ASN A 599 -5.11 11.14 31.43
C ASN A 599 -5.73 9.76 31.18
N TYR A 600 -6.57 9.32 32.12
CA TYR A 600 -7.13 7.96 32.09
C TYR A 600 -8.08 7.73 30.92
N SER A 601 -8.83 8.76 30.49
CA SER A 601 -9.72 8.63 29.33
C SER A 601 -8.96 8.31 28.04
N ALA A 602 -7.90 9.06 27.75
CA ALA A 602 -7.06 8.82 26.58
C ALA A 602 -6.30 7.49 26.68
N ALA A 603 -5.86 7.11 27.89
CA ALA A 603 -5.22 5.82 28.12
C ALA A 603 -6.15 4.64 27.81
N GLN A 604 -7.42 4.73 28.22
CA GLN A 604 -8.41 3.70 27.92
C GLN A 604 -8.61 3.53 26.42
N SER A 605 -8.86 4.62 25.69
CA SER A 605 -9.04 4.56 24.23
C SER A 605 -7.81 3.98 23.50
N ALA A 606 -6.60 4.29 24.00
CA ALA A 606 -5.37 3.74 23.44
C ALA A 606 -5.21 2.23 23.73
N TYR A 607 -5.61 1.75 24.92
CA TYR A 607 -5.67 0.32 25.21
C TYR A 607 -6.71 -0.42 24.35
N GLU A 608 -7.90 0.16 24.17
CA GLU A 608 -8.96 -0.40 23.32
C GLU A 608 -8.46 -0.54 21.87
N ALA A 609 -7.87 0.51 21.31
CA ALA A 609 -7.26 0.48 19.98
C ALA A 609 -6.14 -0.59 19.86
N ALA A 610 -5.32 -0.74 20.90
CA ALA A 610 -4.29 -1.79 20.90
C ALA A 610 -4.92 -3.20 20.88
N VAL A 611 -5.97 -3.45 21.66
CA VAL A 611 -6.64 -4.76 21.75
C VAL A 611 -7.41 -5.08 20.48
N GLU A 612 -8.01 -4.08 19.82
CA GLU A 612 -8.63 -4.24 18.50
C GLU A 612 -7.61 -4.69 17.45
N LEU A 613 -6.41 -4.10 17.47
CA LEU A 613 -5.33 -4.44 16.53
C LEU A 613 -4.73 -5.82 16.81
N GLU A 614 -4.49 -6.19 18.08
CA GLU A 614 -3.96 -7.51 18.44
C GLU A 614 -4.78 -8.18 19.56
N PRO A 615 -5.91 -8.83 19.21
CA PRO A 615 -6.79 -9.45 20.19
C PRO A 615 -6.18 -10.67 20.87
N ARG A 616 -5.11 -11.25 20.32
CA ARG A 616 -4.50 -12.50 20.81
C ARG A 616 -3.24 -12.27 21.64
N SER A 617 -2.94 -11.03 22.05
CA SER A 617 -1.80 -10.76 22.93
C SER A 617 -2.21 -10.84 24.41
N ALA A 618 -1.80 -11.91 25.10
CA ALA A 618 -2.07 -12.10 26.53
C ALA A 618 -1.41 -11.01 27.42
N PRO A 619 -0.15 -10.57 27.17
CA PRO A 619 0.44 -9.44 27.90
C PRO A 619 -0.37 -8.15 27.76
N LEU A 620 -0.85 -7.85 26.55
CA LEU A 620 -1.67 -6.66 26.29
C LEU A 620 -2.95 -6.64 27.12
N ARG A 621 -3.71 -7.75 27.10
CA ARG A 621 -4.94 -7.89 27.88
C ARG A 621 -4.69 -7.81 29.38
N LYS A 622 -3.58 -8.38 29.85
CA LYS A 622 -3.14 -8.28 31.24
C LYS A 622 -2.86 -6.83 31.64
N TRP A 623 -2.12 -6.07 30.82
CA TRP A 623 -1.85 -4.66 31.10
C TRP A 623 -3.13 -3.81 31.06
N TYR A 624 -4.05 -4.10 30.15
CA TYR A 624 -5.33 -3.39 30.10
C TYR A 624 -6.20 -3.70 31.33
N GLY A 625 -6.28 -4.97 31.75
CA GLY A 625 -6.95 -5.36 32.99
C GLY A 625 -6.34 -4.68 34.23
N GLU A 626 -5.01 -4.63 34.34
CA GLU A 626 -4.31 -3.92 35.42
C GLU A 626 -4.64 -2.42 35.46
N PHE A 627 -4.75 -1.78 34.29
CA PHE A 627 -5.18 -0.38 34.17
C PHE A 627 -6.63 -0.19 34.66
N LEU A 628 -7.56 -1.04 34.23
CA LEU A 628 -8.97 -0.96 34.61
C LEU A 628 -9.16 -1.11 36.12
N ILE A 629 -8.43 -2.04 36.75
CA ILE A 629 -8.47 -2.24 38.21
C ILE A 629 -7.97 -1.01 38.96
N ARG A 630 -6.81 -0.46 38.57
CA ARG A 630 -6.13 0.56 39.37
C ARG A 630 -6.67 1.97 39.20
N TYR A 631 -7.17 2.30 38.00
CA TYR A 631 -7.50 3.68 37.66
C TYR A 631 -8.98 3.89 37.31
N MET A 632 -9.65 2.88 36.74
CA MET A 632 -11.06 2.99 36.35
C MET A 632 -12.02 2.37 37.38
N ASN A 633 -11.52 1.49 38.25
CA ASN A 633 -12.32 0.69 39.18
C ASN A 633 -13.44 -0.13 38.48
N ASP A 634 -13.23 -0.47 37.21
CA ASP A 634 -14.14 -1.31 36.42
C ASP A 634 -13.69 -2.76 36.54
N LEU A 635 -14.18 -3.42 37.59
CA LEU A 635 -13.78 -4.78 37.94
C LEU A 635 -14.33 -5.81 36.94
N GLU A 636 -15.54 -5.59 36.40
CA GLU A 636 -16.17 -6.52 35.45
C GLU A 636 -15.43 -6.53 34.11
N ALA A 637 -15.13 -5.35 33.55
CA ALA A 637 -14.35 -5.25 32.33
C ALA A 637 -12.92 -5.80 32.52
N ALA A 638 -12.30 -5.52 33.68
CA ALA A 638 -10.99 -6.07 34.01
C ALA A 638 -10.99 -7.60 34.05
N LEU A 639 -12.02 -8.21 34.66
CA LEU A 639 -12.16 -9.67 34.71
C LEU A 639 -12.31 -10.25 33.29
N GLY A 640 -13.13 -9.62 32.44
CA GLY A 640 -13.30 -10.03 31.05
C GLY A 640 -11.98 -10.04 30.26
N GLN A 641 -11.17 -8.99 30.40
CA GLN A 641 -9.86 -8.93 29.74
C GLN A 641 -8.89 -10.00 30.26
N LEU A 642 -8.86 -10.25 31.57
CA LEU A 642 -7.97 -11.25 32.17
C LEU A 642 -8.41 -12.68 31.83
N GLN A 643 -9.70 -12.96 31.77
CA GLN A 643 -10.23 -14.26 31.33
C GLN A 643 -9.86 -14.55 29.86
N GLU A 644 -9.95 -13.55 28.99
CA GLU A 644 -9.46 -13.67 27.61
C GLU A 644 -7.93 -13.85 27.57
N ALA A 645 -7.17 -13.18 28.45
CA ALA A 645 -5.73 -13.41 28.55
C ALA A 645 -5.41 -14.87 28.97
N SER A 646 -6.17 -15.41 29.91
CA SER A 646 -6.06 -16.81 30.36
C SER A 646 -6.53 -17.82 29.30
N SER A 647 -7.48 -17.46 28.42
CA SER A 647 -7.91 -18.31 27.30
C SER A 647 -6.81 -18.47 26.25
N ILE A 648 -6.03 -17.39 26.03
CA ILE A 648 -4.91 -17.36 25.08
C ILE A 648 -3.69 -18.10 25.64
N THR A 649 -3.27 -17.78 26.86
CA THR A 649 -2.12 -18.41 27.52
C THR A 649 -2.54 -18.94 28.90
N PRO A 650 -2.97 -20.21 28.97
CA PRO A 650 -3.37 -20.82 30.23
C PRO A 650 -2.22 -20.92 31.24
N ALA A 651 -2.57 -20.92 32.51
CA ALA A 651 -1.67 -21.21 33.63
C ALA A 651 -0.49 -20.23 33.82
N VAL A 652 -0.61 -18.97 33.38
CA VAL A 652 0.42 -17.93 33.61
C VAL A 652 0.23 -17.27 34.98
N PRO A 653 1.23 -17.34 35.88
CA PRO A 653 1.13 -16.77 37.23
C PRO A 653 0.83 -15.26 37.26
N GLU A 654 1.43 -14.47 36.35
CA GLU A 654 1.19 -13.03 36.28
C GLU A 654 -0.26 -12.65 36.00
N ILE A 655 -0.97 -13.46 35.20
CA ILE A 655 -2.38 -13.22 34.85
C ILE A 655 -3.25 -13.66 36.03
N GLU A 656 -3.01 -14.86 36.56
CA GLU A 656 -3.74 -15.41 37.70
C GLU A 656 -3.65 -14.53 38.95
N LEU A 657 -2.49 -13.91 39.20
CA LEU A 657 -2.31 -12.96 40.30
C LEU A 657 -3.20 -11.72 40.16
N GLU A 658 -3.33 -11.16 38.95
CA GLU A 658 -4.23 -10.03 38.73
C GLU A 658 -5.70 -10.49 38.75
N THR A 659 -6.03 -11.69 38.26
CA THR A 659 -7.38 -12.26 38.36
C THR A 659 -7.80 -12.45 39.82
N ALA A 660 -6.93 -12.98 40.66
CA ALA A 660 -7.18 -13.10 42.10
C ALA A 660 -7.35 -11.73 42.78
N ARG A 661 -6.62 -10.71 42.31
CA ARG A 661 -6.77 -9.32 42.77
C ARG A 661 -8.16 -8.77 42.40
N VAL A 662 -8.68 -9.07 41.21
CA VAL A 662 -10.05 -8.71 40.82
C VAL A 662 -11.07 -9.39 41.73
N TYR A 663 -10.96 -10.71 41.94
CA TYR A 663 -11.87 -11.43 42.84
C TYR A 663 -11.84 -10.89 44.27
N LEU A 664 -10.65 -10.50 44.77
CA LEU A 664 -10.52 -9.83 46.05
C LEU A 664 -11.33 -8.52 46.11
N TYR A 665 -11.24 -7.67 45.08
CA TYR A 665 -12.00 -6.41 45.04
C TYR A 665 -13.50 -6.62 44.83
N MET A 666 -13.90 -7.71 44.15
CA MET A 666 -15.30 -8.14 44.04
C MET A 666 -15.85 -8.81 45.31
N SER A 667 -15.02 -8.97 46.36
CA SER A 667 -15.36 -9.72 47.59
C SER A 667 -15.62 -11.22 47.37
N GLU A 668 -15.19 -11.79 46.26
CA GLU A 668 -15.23 -13.23 45.97
C GLU A 668 -14.00 -13.95 46.55
N PHE A 669 -13.86 -13.90 47.87
CA PHE A 669 -12.65 -14.32 48.58
C PHE A 669 -12.26 -15.78 48.33
N ASP A 670 -13.24 -16.70 48.26
CA ASP A 670 -12.96 -18.13 48.05
C ASP A 670 -12.32 -18.40 46.69
N LYS A 671 -12.80 -17.73 45.64
CA LYS A 671 -12.20 -17.82 44.30
C LYS A 671 -10.79 -17.24 44.31
N ALA A 672 -10.60 -16.07 44.93
CA ALA A 672 -9.28 -15.42 45.04
C ALA A 672 -8.25 -16.33 45.75
N ILE A 673 -8.63 -16.93 46.87
CA ILE A 673 -7.75 -17.82 47.66
C ILE A 673 -7.42 -19.09 46.88
N ASN A 674 -8.39 -19.72 46.23
CA ASN A 674 -8.16 -20.92 45.43
C ASN A 674 -7.17 -20.65 44.28
N THR A 675 -7.38 -19.58 43.52
CA THR A 675 -6.47 -19.18 42.43
C THR A 675 -5.05 -18.90 42.93
N LEU A 676 -4.90 -18.26 44.09
CA LEU A 676 -3.59 -17.95 44.65
C LEU A 676 -2.84 -19.18 45.19
N ASN A 677 -3.56 -20.13 45.79
CA ASN A 677 -2.98 -21.40 46.21
C ASN A 677 -2.47 -22.21 45.00
N GLU A 678 -3.20 -22.18 43.88
CA GLU A 678 -2.75 -22.77 42.61
C GLU A 678 -1.46 -22.09 42.11
N VAL A 679 -1.37 -20.75 42.17
CA VAL A 679 -0.16 -19.99 41.79
C VAL A 679 1.05 -20.40 42.65
N ILE A 680 0.90 -20.46 43.97
CA ILE A 680 2.00 -20.77 44.91
C ILE A 680 2.50 -22.21 44.73
N SER A 681 1.63 -23.13 44.32
CA SER A 681 1.98 -24.55 44.11
C SER A 681 2.89 -24.80 42.89
N LYS A 682 3.12 -23.80 42.03
CA LYS A 682 3.90 -23.95 40.79
C LYS A 682 5.42 -24.01 41.07
N PRO A 683 6.15 -25.01 40.52
CA PRO A 683 7.54 -25.31 40.88
C PRO A 683 8.59 -24.27 40.42
N ASP A 684 8.27 -23.41 39.45
CA ASP A 684 9.22 -22.47 38.83
C ASP A 684 8.86 -20.98 39.05
N LEU A 685 8.22 -20.65 40.17
CA LEU A 685 7.76 -19.28 40.42
C LEU A 685 8.92 -18.37 40.85
N SER A 686 9.13 -17.25 40.15
CA SER A 686 10.12 -16.21 40.53
C SER A 686 9.88 -15.71 41.96
N SER A 687 10.95 -15.43 42.71
CA SER A 687 10.87 -14.89 44.08
C SER A 687 9.99 -13.64 44.19
N ILE A 688 9.97 -12.79 43.14
CA ILE A 688 9.11 -11.60 43.07
C ILE A 688 7.63 -11.98 42.99
N LEU A 689 7.29 -13.00 42.20
CA LEU A 689 5.91 -13.47 42.02
C LEU A 689 5.44 -14.27 43.24
N GLN A 690 6.31 -15.10 43.82
CA GLN A 690 6.05 -15.80 45.08
C GLN A 690 5.70 -14.80 46.19
N ARG A 691 6.52 -13.75 46.35
CA ARG A 691 6.25 -12.68 47.32
C ARG A 691 4.89 -12.04 47.09
N LYS A 692 4.57 -11.67 45.84
CA LYS A 692 3.27 -11.07 45.50
C LYS A 692 2.10 -12.00 45.80
N ALA A 693 2.25 -13.30 45.56
CA ALA A 693 1.21 -14.29 45.82
C ALA A 693 0.92 -14.41 47.32
N TYR A 694 1.95 -14.57 48.15
CA TYR A 694 1.81 -14.61 49.62
C TYR A 694 1.22 -13.30 50.17
N ASP A 695 1.68 -12.15 49.68
CA ASP A 695 1.18 -10.85 50.11
C ASP A 695 -0.32 -10.66 49.82
N LEU A 696 -0.75 -11.12 48.64
CA LEU A 696 -2.15 -11.04 48.23
C LEU A 696 -3.00 -12.07 48.99
N LEU A 697 -2.47 -13.27 49.27
CA LEU A 697 -3.19 -14.30 50.01
C LEU A 697 -3.41 -13.89 51.48
N ILE A 698 -2.39 -13.33 52.14
CA ILE A 698 -2.50 -12.73 53.48
C ILE A 698 -3.57 -11.63 53.46
N GLN A 699 -3.58 -10.80 52.41
CA GLN A 699 -4.57 -9.74 52.25
C GLN A 699 -5.99 -10.31 52.04
N CYS A 700 -6.16 -11.40 51.30
CA CYS A 700 -7.45 -12.06 51.10
C CYS A 700 -8.03 -12.56 52.43
N PHE A 701 -7.25 -13.29 53.24
CA PHE A 701 -7.70 -13.77 54.54
C PHE A 701 -8.00 -12.62 55.51
N LEU A 702 -7.16 -11.58 55.53
CA LEU A 702 -7.41 -10.40 56.37
C LEU A 702 -8.72 -9.70 55.99
N ARG A 703 -8.97 -9.49 54.69
CA ARG A 703 -10.20 -8.86 54.20
C ARG A 703 -11.43 -9.73 54.43
N ARG A 704 -11.32 -11.06 54.28
CA ARG A 704 -12.42 -11.98 54.57
C ARG A 704 -12.73 -12.03 56.08
N ALA A 705 -11.71 -11.97 56.94
CA ALA A 705 -11.89 -11.84 58.38
C ALA A 705 -12.57 -10.51 58.76
N GLU A 706 -12.17 -9.38 58.16
CA GLU A 706 -12.87 -8.09 58.33
C GLU A 706 -14.35 -8.18 57.90
N TYR A 707 -14.63 -8.87 56.79
CA TYR A 707 -15.99 -9.12 56.32
C TYR A 707 -16.80 -9.94 57.33
N TRP A 708 -16.27 -11.05 57.85
CA TRP A 708 -16.96 -11.85 58.88
C TRP A 708 -17.16 -11.11 60.19
N TYR A 709 -16.19 -10.28 60.57
CA TYR A 709 -16.31 -9.40 61.73
C TYR A 709 -17.48 -8.43 61.58
N SER A 710 -17.68 -7.86 60.38
CA SER A 710 -18.85 -7.02 60.08
C SER A 710 -20.19 -7.76 60.14
N LYS A 711 -20.18 -9.08 59.92
CA LYS A 711 -21.33 -9.98 60.04
C LYS A 711 -21.52 -10.58 61.44
N TYR A 712 -20.66 -10.21 62.39
CA TYR A 712 -20.63 -10.73 63.76
C TYR A 712 -20.37 -12.24 63.89
N ASP A 713 -19.79 -12.88 62.86
CA ASP A 713 -19.42 -14.31 62.90
C ASP A 713 -17.98 -14.50 63.40
N LYS A 714 -17.83 -14.64 64.72
CA LYS A 714 -16.54 -14.70 65.41
C LYS A 714 -15.76 -15.99 65.11
N THR A 715 -16.48 -17.09 64.84
CA THR A 715 -15.87 -18.39 64.56
C THR A 715 -15.14 -18.35 63.23
N GLN A 716 -15.75 -17.75 62.21
CA GLN A 716 -15.13 -17.58 60.90
C GLN A 716 -13.97 -16.57 60.93
N VAL A 717 -14.09 -15.49 61.73
CA VAL A 717 -12.96 -14.55 61.95
C VAL A 717 -11.75 -15.29 62.51
N LEU A 718 -11.93 -16.11 63.55
CA LEU A 718 -10.84 -16.88 64.14
C LEU A 718 -10.25 -17.88 63.13
N ASN A 719 -11.09 -18.57 62.36
CA ASN A 719 -10.64 -19.51 61.34
C ASN A 719 -9.76 -18.82 60.27
N ASP A 720 -10.21 -17.69 59.72
CA ASP A 720 -9.46 -16.96 58.70
C ASP A 720 -8.13 -16.40 59.22
N LEU A 721 -8.10 -15.92 60.47
CA LEU A 721 -6.87 -15.44 61.10
C LEU A 721 -5.89 -16.60 61.38
N CYS A 722 -6.39 -17.79 61.73
CA CYS A 722 -5.57 -18.99 61.87
C CYS A 722 -4.99 -19.45 60.52
N GLN A 723 -5.78 -19.40 59.44
CA GLN A 723 -5.28 -19.69 58.10
C GLN A 723 -4.25 -18.66 57.65
N LEU A 724 -4.48 -17.37 57.92
CA LEU A 724 -3.51 -16.31 57.66
C LEU A 724 -2.17 -16.59 58.35
N LYS A 725 -2.19 -16.99 59.63
CA LYS A 725 -0.99 -17.40 60.37
C LYS A 725 -0.26 -18.56 59.67
N ASN A 726 -0.97 -19.62 59.31
CA ASN A 726 -0.39 -20.79 58.66
C ASN A 726 0.31 -20.42 57.34
N ILE A 727 -0.32 -19.56 56.53
CA ILE A 727 0.27 -19.08 55.28
C ILE A 727 1.53 -18.25 55.52
N TYR A 728 1.52 -17.38 56.54
CA TYR A 728 2.70 -16.60 56.88
C TYR A 728 3.86 -17.50 57.32
N GLU A 729 3.60 -18.55 58.10
CA GLU A 729 4.60 -19.54 58.50
C GLU A 729 5.16 -20.35 57.32
N GLN A 730 4.35 -20.56 56.28
CA GLN A 730 4.78 -21.22 55.03
C GLN A 730 5.60 -20.29 54.11
N CYS A 731 5.53 -18.97 54.30
CA CYS A 731 6.26 -18.01 53.48
C CYS A 731 7.77 -18.04 53.81
N PRO A 732 8.66 -18.22 52.82
CA PRO A 732 10.10 -18.12 53.05
C PRO A 732 10.48 -16.75 53.64
N LEU A 733 11.27 -16.75 54.72
CA LEU A 733 11.66 -15.53 55.45
C LEU A 733 12.31 -14.46 54.56
N ILE A 734 13.00 -14.86 53.50
CA ILE A 734 13.67 -13.96 52.55
C ILE A 734 12.67 -13.10 51.75
N LEU A 735 11.41 -13.53 51.66
CA LEU A 735 10.35 -12.86 50.89
C LEU A 735 9.52 -11.91 51.77
N VAL A 736 9.59 -12.02 53.10
CA VAL A 736 8.79 -11.23 54.03
C VAL A 736 9.26 -9.77 54.03
N ASP A 737 8.38 -8.86 53.61
CA ASP A 737 8.64 -7.42 53.59
C ASP A 737 7.86 -6.65 54.67
N THR A 738 8.08 -5.34 54.74
CA THR A 738 7.42 -4.46 55.72
C THR A 738 5.90 -4.41 55.51
N ILE A 739 5.43 -4.53 54.27
CA ILE A 739 4.00 -4.45 53.93
C ILE A 739 3.26 -5.68 54.46
N MET A 740 3.85 -6.88 54.32
CA MET A 740 3.29 -8.09 54.91
C MET A 740 3.19 -7.98 56.45
N ARG A 741 4.22 -7.40 57.10
CA ARG A 741 4.20 -7.19 58.56
C ARG A 741 3.16 -6.19 59.02
N GLU A 742 2.96 -5.10 58.29
CA GLU A 742 1.85 -4.16 58.57
C GLU A 742 0.47 -4.84 58.49
N LYS A 743 0.30 -5.79 57.55
CA LYS A 743 -0.92 -6.60 57.44
C LYS A 743 -1.08 -7.56 58.62
N LEU A 744 0.01 -8.17 59.10
CA LEU A 744 -0.01 -8.99 60.32
C LEU A 744 -0.37 -8.18 61.55
N GLU A 745 0.15 -6.96 61.67
CA GLU A 745 -0.18 -6.06 62.78
C GLU A 745 -1.69 -5.76 62.79
N LYS A 746 -2.26 -5.45 61.63
CA LYS A 746 -3.71 -5.25 61.47
C LYS A 746 -4.50 -6.50 61.84
N ALA A 747 -4.05 -7.68 61.41
CA ALA A 747 -4.65 -8.97 61.75
C ALA A 747 -4.63 -9.22 63.27
N GLY A 748 -3.50 -8.95 63.94
CA GLY A 748 -3.36 -9.08 65.39
C GLY A 748 -4.25 -8.10 66.17
N ARG A 749 -4.38 -6.86 65.70
CA ARG A 749 -5.33 -5.89 66.27
C ARG A 749 -6.78 -6.37 66.12
N LEU A 750 -7.15 -6.91 64.95
CA LEU A 750 -8.49 -7.47 64.71
C LEU A 750 -8.77 -8.68 65.64
N ALA A 751 -7.79 -9.57 65.81
CA ALA A 751 -7.88 -10.69 66.74
C ALA A 751 -8.14 -10.23 68.19
N ARG A 752 -7.42 -9.19 68.64
CA ARG A 752 -7.56 -8.62 70.00
C ARG A 752 -8.92 -7.95 70.22
N VAL A 753 -9.44 -7.26 69.20
CA VAL A 753 -10.79 -6.70 69.24
C VAL A 753 -11.84 -7.81 69.28
N CYS A 754 -11.67 -8.88 68.50
CA CYS A 754 -12.58 -10.03 68.50
C CYS A 754 -12.63 -10.73 69.88
N SER A 755 -11.47 -10.92 70.52
CA SER A 755 -11.34 -11.45 71.89
C SER A 755 -12.14 -10.63 72.91
N ASN A 756 -11.98 -9.30 72.88
CA ASN A 756 -12.64 -8.40 73.84
C ASN A 756 -14.17 -8.45 73.75
N VAL A 757 -14.71 -8.76 72.57
CA VAL A 757 -16.15 -8.80 72.28
C VAL A 757 -16.71 -10.24 72.41
N SER A 758 -15.87 -11.27 72.56
CA SER A 758 -16.32 -12.66 72.68
C SER A 758 -16.80 -13.01 74.09
N GLN A 759 -17.97 -13.65 74.18
CA GLN A 759 -18.50 -14.21 75.43
C GLN A 759 -18.08 -15.68 75.64
N ASP A 760 -17.63 -16.35 74.57
CA ASP A 760 -17.12 -17.72 74.62
C ASP A 760 -15.65 -17.70 75.06
N ARG A 761 -15.38 -18.36 76.19
CA ARG A 761 -14.06 -18.43 76.82
C ARG A 761 -13.02 -19.11 75.91
N GLN A 762 -13.41 -20.15 75.18
CA GLN A 762 -12.49 -20.89 74.32
C GLN A 762 -12.04 -20.04 73.12
N ILE A 763 -12.98 -19.36 72.47
CA ILE A 763 -12.70 -18.44 71.36
C ILE A 763 -11.86 -17.26 71.85
N LYS A 764 -12.14 -16.76 73.05
CA LYS A 764 -11.41 -15.64 73.66
C LYS A 764 -9.94 -15.96 73.94
N ASP A 765 -9.67 -17.14 74.50
CA ASP A 765 -8.30 -17.58 74.79
C ASP A 765 -7.53 -17.81 73.46
N GLN A 766 -8.13 -18.51 72.50
CA GLN A 766 -7.52 -18.75 71.18
C GLN A 766 -7.25 -17.47 70.38
N THR A 767 -8.16 -16.49 70.43
CA THR A 767 -7.98 -15.20 69.74
C THR A 767 -6.92 -14.32 70.42
N ASN A 768 -6.76 -14.39 71.75
CA ASN A 768 -5.68 -13.70 72.45
C ASN A 768 -4.30 -14.27 72.12
N ASP A 769 -4.16 -15.60 72.16
CA ASP A 769 -2.90 -16.27 71.82
C ASP A 769 -2.48 -15.97 70.37
N LEU A 770 -3.46 -15.97 69.45
CA LEU A 770 -3.24 -15.60 68.06
C LEU A 770 -2.87 -14.12 67.89
N ALA A 771 -3.52 -13.22 68.64
CA ALA A 771 -3.22 -11.80 68.62
C ALA A 771 -1.78 -11.52 69.07
N ASP A 772 -1.35 -12.13 70.19
CA ASP A 772 -0.01 -11.94 70.73
C ASP A 772 1.06 -12.50 69.78
N TYR A 773 0.81 -13.66 69.14
CA TYR A 773 1.69 -14.20 68.11
C TYR A 773 1.84 -13.25 66.90
N LEU A 774 0.71 -12.79 66.33
CA LEU A 774 0.72 -11.94 65.13
C LEU A 774 1.38 -10.58 65.40
N LEU A 775 1.12 -10.00 66.57
CA LEU A 775 1.75 -8.73 66.99
C LEU A 775 3.24 -8.89 67.29
N TYR A 776 3.67 -10.03 67.84
CA TYR A 776 5.08 -10.33 68.04
C TYR A 776 5.82 -10.42 66.69
N GLN A 777 5.28 -11.21 65.76
CA GLN A 777 5.85 -11.40 64.41
C GLN A 777 5.87 -10.11 63.58
N ALA A 778 4.87 -9.24 63.73
CA ALA A 778 4.85 -7.94 63.07
C ALA A 778 5.99 -7.01 63.55
N ASN A 779 6.42 -7.13 64.81
CA ASN A 779 7.42 -6.26 65.43
C ASN A 779 8.87 -6.79 65.35
N GLU A 780 9.08 -8.03 64.89
CA GLU A 780 10.37 -8.73 64.99
C GLU A 780 11.51 -8.10 64.14
N VAL A 781 11.25 -7.08 63.31
CA VAL A 781 12.27 -6.50 62.38
C VAL A 781 12.31 -4.96 62.36
N VAL A 782 12.22 -4.33 63.52
CA VAL A 782 12.82 -2.99 63.70
C VAL A 782 14.22 -3.08 64.31
N GLN A 783 14.65 -4.25 64.79
CA GLN A 783 15.90 -4.40 65.56
C GLN A 783 16.86 -5.44 64.96
N THR A 784 17.51 -5.14 63.84
CA THR A 784 18.74 -5.86 63.46
C THR A 784 19.70 -4.95 62.68
N LYS A 785 20.41 -4.10 63.43
CA LYS A 785 21.75 -3.62 63.08
C LYS A 785 22.60 -3.30 64.32
N THR A 786 22.37 -3.98 65.43
CA THR A 786 23.24 -3.91 66.61
C THR A 786 23.96 -5.23 66.78
N ALA A 787 25.29 -5.19 66.91
CA ALA A 787 26.11 -6.37 67.15
C ALA A 787 25.67 -7.03 68.46
N GLN A 788 25.67 -8.36 68.51
CA GLN A 788 25.49 -9.08 69.78
C GLN A 788 26.72 -8.81 70.64
N LEU A 789 26.50 -8.25 71.82
CA LEU A 789 27.52 -7.93 72.80
C LEU A 789 27.53 -8.99 73.91
N GLN A 790 28.70 -9.19 74.52
CA GLN A 790 28.88 -10.00 75.72
C GLN A 790 29.23 -9.10 76.89
N GLY A 791 28.81 -9.48 78.08
CA GLY A 791 29.14 -8.78 79.30
C GLY A 791 28.76 -9.56 80.55
N ILE A 792 29.10 -8.99 81.70
CA ILE A 792 28.90 -9.59 83.02
C ILE A 792 27.87 -8.75 83.79
N ILE A 793 26.94 -9.42 84.48
CA ILE A 793 25.98 -8.71 85.35
C ILE A 793 26.72 -8.11 86.54
N LYS A 794 26.73 -6.78 86.60
CA LYS A 794 27.42 -5.99 87.63
C LYS A 794 26.55 -5.70 88.84
N ASN A 795 25.25 -5.52 88.63
CA ASN A 795 24.29 -5.23 89.70
C ASN A 795 22.89 -5.70 89.29
N LEU A 796 22.19 -6.41 90.17
CA LEU A 796 20.83 -6.89 89.93
C LEU A 796 19.88 -6.41 91.03
N LYS A 797 18.86 -5.62 90.65
CA LYS A 797 17.76 -5.17 91.51
C LYS A 797 16.47 -5.93 91.16
N PRO A 798 15.42 -5.90 91.99
CA PRO A 798 14.22 -6.72 91.77
C PRO A 798 13.52 -6.55 90.41
N THR A 799 13.69 -5.40 89.75
CA THR A 799 13.01 -5.04 88.49
C THR A 799 13.95 -4.67 87.34
N TYR A 800 15.25 -4.47 87.61
CA TYR A 800 16.22 -4.03 86.61
C TYR A 800 17.66 -4.43 87.02
N GLY A 801 18.59 -4.41 86.08
CA GLY A 801 20.01 -4.68 86.34
C GLY A 801 20.93 -3.88 85.42
N PHE A 802 22.23 -4.05 85.63
CA PHE A 802 23.29 -3.48 84.79
C PHE A 802 24.28 -4.56 84.34
N ILE A 803 24.66 -4.50 83.07
CA ILE A 803 25.67 -5.37 82.45
C ILE A 803 26.89 -4.52 82.11
N ALA A 804 28.08 -4.98 82.50
CA ALA A 804 29.34 -4.39 82.06
C ALA A 804 29.91 -5.20 80.90
N ASN A 805 30.22 -4.56 79.77
CA ASN A 805 30.90 -5.23 78.65
C ASN A 805 32.42 -5.32 78.89
N ASP A 806 33.11 -6.06 78.03
CA ASP A 806 34.58 -6.24 78.10
C ASP A 806 35.38 -4.93 77.93
N PHE A 807 34.74 -3.88 77.41
CA PHE A 807 35.31 -2.55 77.22
C PHE A 807 35.04 -1.58 78.40
N GLY A 808 34.36 -2.06 79.46
CA GLY A 808 34.07 -1.29 80.67
C GLY A 808 32.85 -0.36 80.59
N GLU A 809 31.99 -0.54 79.59
CA GLU A 809 30.75 0.21 79.42
C GLU A 809 29.58 -0.46 80.17
N ASP A 810 28.77 0.33 80.88
CA ASP A 810 27.62 -0.14 81.66
C ASP A 810 26.30 0.01 80.86
N TYR A 811 25.62 -1.11 80.61
CA TYR A 811 24.33 -1.18 79.94
C TYR A 811 23.21 -1.47 80.94
N PHE A 812 22.17 -0.64 80.95
CA PHE A 812 20.97 -0.85 81.78
C PHE A 812 20.02 -1.85 81.12
N PHE A 813 19.36 -2.72 81.90
CA PHE A 813 18.27 -3.55 81.40
C PHE A 813 17.13 -3.71 82.41
N HIS A 814 15.90 -3.86 81.90
CA HIS A 814 14.71 -4.12 82.71
C HIS A 814 14.35 -5.62 82.70
N ARG A 815 13.53 -6.08 83.64
CA ARG A 815 13.01 -7.47 83.66
C ARG A 815 12.32 -7.92 82.37
N ASN A 816 11.77 -6.98 81.62
CA ASN A 816 11.10 -7.26 80.36
C ASN A 816 12.07 -7.40 79.18
N SER A 817 13.37 -7.17 79.41
CA SER A 817 14.42 -7.22 78.40
C SER A 817 15.11 -8.60 78.31
N ILE A 818 14.69 -9.58 79.12
CA ILE A 818 15.16 -10.98 79.05
C ILE A 818 14.36 -11.76 78.02
N THR A 819 15.05 -12.65 77.29
CA THR A 819 14.44 -13.44 76.21
C THR A 819 13.36 -14.41 76.69
N LYS A 820 13.52 -15.03 77.87
CA LYS A 820 12.49 -15.80 78.56
C LYS A 820 12.28 -15.23 79.94
N HIS A 821 11.04 -14.83 80.27
CA HIS A 821 10.74 -14.23 81.57
C HIS A 821 11.04 -15.15 82.77
N SER A 822 11.03 -16.47 82.57
CA SER A 822 11.43 -17.48 83.56
C SER A 822 12.89 -17.37 83.99
N ASP A 823 13.76 -16.85 83.12
CA ASP A 823 15.21 -16.85 83.34
C ASP A 823 15.64 -15.69 84.24
N TRP A 824 14.74 -14.74 84.54
CA TRP A 824 15.01 -13.64 85.48
C TRP A 824 15.39 -14.15 86.88
N ASP A 825 14.70 -15.18 87.35
CA ASP A 825 14.92 -15.73 88.69
C ASP A 825 16.21 -16.57 88.78
N LEU A 826 16.85 -16.85 87.64
CA LEU A 826 18.12 -17.58 87.54
C LEU A 826 19.34 -16.65 87.48
N LEU A 827 19.15 -15.36 87.20
CA LEU A 827 20.25 -14.39 87.10
C LEU A 827 20.86 -14.05 88.45
N GLN A 828 22.19 -14.03 88.51
CA GLN A 828 22.98 -13.56 89.65
C GLN A 828 24.01 -12.50 89.21
N GLU A 829 24.45 -11.68 90.16
CA GLU A 829 25.60 -10.79 89.94
C GLU A 829 26.85 -11.65 89.69
N GLY A 830 27.55 -11.38 88.57
CA GLY A 830 28.68 -12.18 88.11
C GLY A 830 28.41 -13.09 86.91
N ASP A 831 27.14 -13.28 86.52
CA ASP A 831 26.80 -14.14 85.37
C ASP A 831 27.24 -13.51 84.04
N CYS A 832 27.77 -14.34 83.15
CA CYS A 832 28.07 -13.96 81.78
C CYS A 832 26.79 -14.00 80.94
N VAL A 833 26.51 -12.94 80.21
CA VAL A 833 25.31 -12.81 79.38
C VAL A 833 25.66 -12.30 77.98
N THR A 834 24.90 -12.76 76.99
CA THR A 834 24.81 -12.08 75.68
C THR A 834 23.60 -11.18 75.65
N PHE A 835 23.73 -10.03 74.98
CA PHE A 835 22.66 -9.05 74.83
C PHE A 835 22.86 -8.21 73.56
N TYR A 836 21.85 -7.45 73.18
CA TYR A 836 21.95 -6.47 72.09
C TYR A 836 21.76 -5.07 72.67
N GLN A 837 22.45 -4.07 72.09
CA GLN A 837 22.21 -2.68 72.43
C GLN A 837 20.85 -2.24 71.87
N GLY A 838 20.02 -1.63 72.72
CA GLY A 838 18.75 -1.01 72.34
C GLY A 838 18.89 0.50 72.11
N ASP A 839 18.06 1.05 71.23
CA ASP A 839 18.03 2.49 70.92
C ASP A 839 17.18 3.24 71.96
N ASN A 840 17.83 3.86 72.94
CA ASN A 840 17.18 4.85 73.81
C ASN A 840 18.11 6.05 74.06
N GLN A 841 17.63 7.27 73.80
CA GLN A 841 18.46 8.47 73.65
C GLN A 841 19.17 8.98 74.92
N SER A 842 18.89 8.41 76.09
CA SER A 842 19.41 8.92 77.38
C SER A 842 20.48 8.06 78.06
N ARG A 843 20.54 6.73 77.81
CA ARG A 843 21.53 5.79 78.40
C ARG A 843 21.68 4.53 77.54
N GLN A 844 22.85 3.90 77.58
CA GLN A 844 23.08 2.59 76.95
C GLN A 844 22.15 1.53 77.58
N TRP A 845 21.39 0.84 76.74
CA TRP A 845 20.34 -0.09 77.15
C TRP A 845 20.60 -1.47 76.54
N ALA A 846 20.41 -2.54 77.31
CA ALA A 846 20.53 -3.93 76.87
C ALA A 846 19.16 -4.60 76.71
N ILE A 847 18.97 -5.29 75.60
CA ILE A 847 17.78 -6.07 75.24
C ILE A 847 18.15 -7.49 74.80
N HIS A 848 17.18 -8.41 74.86
CA HIS A 848 17.34 -9.83 74.50
C HIS A 848 18.48 -10.52 75.26
N ILE A 849 18.48 -10.36 76.58
CA ILE A 849 19.51 -10.93 77.44
C ILE A 849 19.34 -12.45 77.52
N LYS A 850 20.46 -13.16 77.40
CA LYS A 850 20.58 -14.62 77.56
C LYS A 850 21.82 -14.95 78.38
N ILE A 851 21.66 -15.84 79.36
CA ILE A 851 22.77 -16.41 80.13
C ILE A 851 23.65 -17.24 79.18
N ILE A 852 24.96 -17.07 79.32
CA ILE A 852 25.97 -17.93 78.71
C ILE A 852 26.35 -18.94 79.79
N ASP A 853 26.14 -20.23 79.52
CA ASP A 853 26.57 -21.31 80.41
C ASP A 853 28.10 -21.36 80.57
#